data_AF-A0A2X0N3B2-F1
#
_entry.id   AF-A0A2X0N3B2-F1
#
_cell.length_a   1.000
_cell.length_b   1.000
_cell.length_c   1.000
_cell.angle_alpha   90.00
_cell.angle_beta   90.00
_cell.angle_gamma   90.00
#
_symmetry.space_group_name_H-M   'P 1'
#
loop_
_entity.id
_entity.type
_entity.pdbx_description
1 polymer ?
#
loop_
_entity_poly.entity_id
_entity_poly.type
_entity_poly.pdbx_seq_one_letter_code
_entity_poly.pdbx_strand_id
1 'polypeptide(L)'
;MPTAVMSKNESPAVSTPIKIDAAAVKAEGHHVATGDEVQVDIHTVLSSPDRAAREKAATELVDLVKIEGPQAFVRLGLADAIEKGLNDKKNAVAREGACELLSILVEQGVGNAVEPFFFEKLMQQIVSETFADKVTSVREAAVSAVKSIVQVATSWATPIFLPILLHQIRTAGKWQVKTGSLAIIDQLVVSAPEQCAMLMPDIIPPMVEAIWDTKADVKKAARASLTKLTALVSNKDIEKFIPALINALINPIEEVPKTIQLLAATTFVSEVDSPTLALMAPLLSRGLNEKLSSTLRKVATIIDNMAKLVDNEWTVRPFLPKLLPGLIKVSTTIADPEARGVVIKAIKTLREIGNTEGDGTDLPPLRHQTIEGAAPLVVDAIKKTDSASKLDASSPLVHYIASLVANLVNARNFEPTEWDSALVSYVSLALPHSIRANQAQTVVRAVLEKSASDEGEEIEMFPDEEEGEDLCNCTFSLAYGAKILLNTATLRLKRGHRYGLCGRNGTGKSTLMRAIDNGQVEGFPSPDEVRTFYVEHDVDGDETENTIISFVLKDKRILKDEAECRRVLNTVGFTHDRQESAIGSLSGGWKMKLALARAILFEADILLLDEPTNHLDVLNVAWLENYLTSLTTCTSIIVSHDSGFLNNITTDILHLNRYKVKRYRGNLQAFIKHVPEAKAYYELSVEEEYQFKFPDPPLLDGVKTKEKSLMKMRHVGFQYPGTPTPQLYDISLQVSLSSRVAVLGPNGGGKSTLVKLLVGETEPNKGGEVWRHPNLVLGYVAQHAFHHIDCHLDKTPLEYMLQRYQTGEDLEELSKGNRILSEEEQKKMKEGSIVVVEGVKRTIEDVTNRKKLKQSFEYECSFKGMSSSENIWLPRDELIRRGFEKKVMEVDTREAQKAGLLRPLVRREIELHMADFGLEAEFVTHNTMRGLSGGQKVKVVLAAATWRRPHVVILDEPTNYLDRESLAALIAALKTFEGGVLVITHNREFSESICTEVWAMNQGYLEASGHNWVEGQGSGPRIDKVDEEEKDVFDAMGNKIEQKKGPKKLSSSDARKAKKARMARKKLGLPSDDEEEL
;
A
#
# COMPACT_ATOMS: atom_id res chain seq x y z
N MET A 1 41.01 12.11 -18.49
CA MET A 1 41.65 11.02 -19.27
C MET A 1 42.01 9.94 -18.27
N PRO A 2 41.52 8.69 -18.43
CA PRO A 2 41.69 7.85 -19.61
C PRO A 2 40.41 7.67 -20.44
N THR A 3 40.63 7.20 -21.66
CA THR A 3 39.72 7.00 -22.79
C THR A 3 38.79 5.81 -22.60
N ALA A 4 37.48 6.07 -22.61
CA ALA A 4 36.43 5.05 -22.64
C ALA A 4 36.02 4.75 -24.08
N VAL A 5 35.98 3.46 -24.41
CA VAL A 5 35.50 2.88 -25.66
C VAL A 5 34.01 3.21 -25.79
N MET A 6 33.66 4.12 -26.70
CA MET A 6 32.27 4.40 -27.07
C MET A 6 31.75 3.23 -27.91
N SER A 7 30.75 2.51 -27.38
CA SER A 7 29.88 1.67 -28.18
C SER A 7 29.18 2.56 -29.21
N LYS A 8 29.29 2.18 -30.48
CA LYS A 8 28.54 2.79 -31.58
C LYS A 8 27.06 2.46 -31.39
N ASN A 9 26.31 3.35 -30.73
CA ASN A 9 24.88 3.45 -31.02
C ASN A 9 24.78 3.99 -32.44
N GLU A 10 24.38 3.13 -33.37
CA GLU A 10 23.89 3.57 -34.68
C GLU A 10 22.67 4.46 -34.43
N SER A 11 22.89 5.76 -34.53
CA SER A 11 21.83 6.73 -34.80
C SER A 11 21.01 6.23 -36.00
N PRO A 12 19.67 6.36 -35.99
CA PRO A 12 18.89 6.03 -37.18
C PRO A 12 19.48 6.84 -38.33
N ALA A 13 19.86 6.13 -39.40
CA ALA A 13 20.47 6.75 -40.55
C ALA A 13 19.56 7.88 -41.02
N VAL A 14 20.11 9.10 -41.06
CA VAL A 14 19.45 10.24 -41.72
C VAL A 14 19.12 9.78 -43.14
N SER A 15 17.84 9.54 -43.43
CA SER A 15 17.41 9.06 -44.73
C SER A 15 17.87 10.06 -45.80
N THR A 16 18.53 9.56 -46.84
CA THR A 16 18.93 10.39 -47.97
C THR A 16 17.72 11.15 -48.52
N PRO A 17 17.81 12.47 -48.74
CA PRO A 17 16.66 13.26 -49.15
C PRO A 17 16.11 12.73 -50.48
N ILE A 18 14.85 12.30 -50.47
CA ILE A 18 14.12 11.93 -51.67
C ILE A 18 13.95 13.21 -52.50
N LYS A 19 14.47 13.21 -53.73
CA LYS A 19 14.16 14.28 -54.69
C LYS A 19 12.70 14.13 -55.09
N ILE A 20 11.89 15.14 -54.77
CA ILE A 20 10.50 15.24 -55.23
C ILE A 20 10.55 15.52 -56.73
N ASP A 21 10.33 14.49 -57.56
CA ASP A 21 10.20 14.67 -59.00
C ASP A 21 8.76 15.06 -59.33
N ALA A 22 8.55 16.26 -59.85
CA ALA A 22 7.23 16.76 -60.27
C ALA A 22 6.55 15.84 -61.29
N ALA A 23 7.31 14.96 -61.97
CA ALA A 23 6.78 13.96 -62.89
C ALA A 23 6.01 12.81 -62.21
N ALA A 24 6.21 12.55 -60.91
CA ALA A 24 5.62 11.41 -60.20
C ALA A 24 4.14 11.62 -59.80
N VAL A 25 3.60 12.84 -59.92
CA VAL A 25 2.23 13.19 -59.54
C VAL A 25 1.39 13.53 -60.77
N LYS A 26 1.14 12.54 -61.64
CA LYS A 26 0.18 12.69 -62.75
C LYS A 26 -1.03 11.78 -62.58
N ALA A 27 -2.10 12.35 -62.05
CA ALA A 27 -3.47 11.86 -62.26
C ALA A 27 -4.01 12.51 -63.55
N GLU A 28 -4.35 11.69 -64.54
CA GLU A 28 -5.01 12.14 -65.78
C GLU A 28 -6.53 12.16 -65.58
N GLY A 29 -7.20 13.21 -66.07
CA GLY A 29 -8.63 13.20 -66.40
C GLY A 29 -9.50 14.37 -65.88
N HIS A 30 -9.60 15.44 -66.69
CA HIS A 30 -10.68 16.44 -66.90
C HIS A 30 -11.41 17.06 -65.67
N HIS A 31 -11.46 18.38 -65.46
CA HIS A 31 -11.82 19.50 -66.35
C HIS A 31 -11.12 20.77 -65.81
N VAL A 32 -10.25 21.41 -66.59
CA VAL A 32 -9.62 22.70 -66.24
C VAL A 32 -10.50 23.82 -66.80
N ALA A 33 -11.09 24.64 -65.93
CA ALA A 33 -11.37 26.02 -66.29
C ALA A 33 -10.03 26.74 -66.38
N THR A 34 -9.78 27.42 -67.50
CA THR A 34 -8.51 28.07 -67.84
C THR A 34 -8.08 29.07 -66.77
N GLY A 35 -6.97 28.76 -66.08
CA GLY A 35 -6.24 29.67 -65.19
C GLY A 35 -5.34 30.64 -65.94
N ASP A 36 -5.89 31.34 -66.94
CA ASP A 36 -5.21 32.47 -67.59
C ASP A 36 -5.80 33.75 -67.00
N GLU A 37 -5.20 34.24 -65.90
CA GLU A 37 -5.22 35.63 -65.35
C GLU A 37 -5.06 35.69 -63.82
N VAL A 38 -4.06 35.00 -63.25
CA VAL A 38 -3.45 35.43 -61.98
C VAL A 38 -1.93 35.36 -62.15
N GLN A 39 -1.27 36.52 -62.28
CA GLN A 39 0.18 36.59 -62.13
C GLN A 39 0.52 36.29 -60.67
N VAL A 40 0.85 35.03 -60.39
CA VAL A 40 1.32 34.56 -59.08
C VAL A 40 2.68 35.23 -58.79
N ASP A 41 2.68 36.24 -57.93
CA ASP A 41 3.88 37.04 -57.64
C ASP A 41 4.64 36.52 -56.40
N ILE A 42 5.23 35.33 -56.54
CA ILE A 42 6.13 34.73 -55.54
C ILE A 42 7.31 35.69 -55.23
N HIS A 43 7.69 36.51 -56.21
CA HIS A 43 8.74 37.50 -56.06
C HIS A 43 8.33 38.62 -55.10
N THR A 44 7.09 39.10 -55.13
CA THR A 44 6.57 40.08 -54.17
C THR A 44 6.51 39.52 -52.75
N VAL A 45 6.14 38.24 -52.58
CA VAL A 45 6.14 37.59 -51.26
C VAL A 45 7.55 37.49 -50.66
N LEU A 46 8.56 37.19 -51.48
CA LEU A 46 9.93 37.01 -51.01
C LEU A 46 10.80 38.29 -51.05
N SER A 47 10.43 39.32 -51.82
CA SER A 47 11.36 40.43 -52.10
C SER A 47 10.78 41.81 -51.83
N SER A 48 9.48 41.93 -51.52
CA SER A 48 8.87 43.23 -51.23
C SER A 48 9.31 43.79 -49.86
N PRO A 49 9.79 45.04 -49.79
CA PRO A 49 10.14 45.69 -48.53
C PRO A 49 8.90 46.07 -47.70
N ASP A 50 7.70 46.12 -48.30
CA ASP A 50 6.44 46.38 -47.61
C ASP A 50 5.82 45.08 -47.09
N ARG A 51 5.72 44.97 -45.75
CA ARG A 51 5.17 43.80 -45.07
C ARG A 51 3.69 43.58 -45.37
N ALA A 52 2.89 44.63 -45.49
CA ALA A 52 1.45 44.50 -45.80
C ALA A 52 1.23 43.92 -47.21
N ALA A 53 2.08 44.31 -48.16
CA ALA A 53 2.09 43.73 -49.51
C ALA A 53 2.50 42.25 -49.52
N ARG A 54 3.47 41.84 -48.68
CA ARG A 54 3.87 40.43 -48.54
C ARG A 54 2.75 39.57 -47.95
N GLU A 55 2.12 40.04 -46.87
CA GLU A 55 1.02 39.32 -46.20
C GLU A 55 -0.19 39.14 -47.12
N LYS A 56 -0.53 40.17 -47.90
CA LYS A 56 -1.60 40.11 -48.90
C LYS A 56 -1.29 39.12 -50.02
N ALA A 57 -0.09 39.21 -50.61
CA ALA A 57 0.33 38.29 -51.66
C ALA A 57 0.44 36.84 -51.16
N ALA A 58 0.91 36.62 -49.92
CA ALA A 58 0.91 35.31 -49.29
C ALA A 58 -0.51 34.76 -49.11
N THR A 59 -1.47 35.58 -48.67
CA THR A 59 -2.88 35.19 -48.52
C THR A 59 -3.53 34.81 -49.86
N GLU A 60 -3.26 35.56 -50.93
CA GLU A 60 -3.74 35.22 -52.28
C GLU A 60 -3.20 33.86 -52.77
N LEU A 61 -1.93 33.54 -52.46
CA LEU A 61 -1.37 32.20 -52.73
C LEU A 61 -2.06 31.12 -51.91
N VAL A 62 -2.35 31.38 -50.64
CA VAL A 62 -3.02 30.42 -49.76
C VAL A 62 -4.44 30.13 -50.25
N ASP A 63 -5.20 31.15 -50.64
CA ASP A 63 -6.56 30.99 -51.14
C ASP A 63 -6.60 30.16 -52.44
N LEU A 64 -5.58 30.29 -53.29
CA LEU A 64 -5.43 29.44 -54.46
C LEU A 64 -5.17 27.97 -54.07
N VAL A 65 -4.34 27.71 -53.05
CA VAL A 65 -4.13 26.34 -52.54
C VAL A 65 -5.39 25.79 -51.84
N LYS A 66 -6.22 26.62 -51.20
CA LYS A 66 -7.53 26.19 -50.66
C LYS A 66 -8.49 25.74 -51.77
N ILE A 67 -8.50 26.43 -52.90
CA ILE A 67 -9.40 26.18 -54.03
C ILE A 67 -8.97 24.92 -54.81
N GLU A 68 -7.69 24.80 -55.10
CA GLU A 68 -7.15 23.75 -55.98
C GLU A 68 -6.54 22.55 -55.23
N GLY A 69 -6.39 22.65 -53.90
CA GLY A 69 -5.83 21.59 -53.05
C GLY A 69 -4.30 21.48 -53.10
N PRO A 70 -3.71 20.41 -52.50
CA PRO A 70 -2.26 20.21 -52.39
C PRO A 70 -1.50 20.23 -53.73
N GLN A 71 -2.19 19.90 -54.82
CA GLN A 71 -1.60 19.86 -56.17
C GLN A 71 -1.16 21.23 -56.67
N ALA A 72 -1.87 22.29 -56.25
CA ALA A 72 -1.48 23.67 -56.56
C ALA A 72 -0.15 24.05 -55.89
N PHE A 73 0.08 23.56 -54.68
CA PHE A 73 1.32 23.81 -53.96
C PHE A 73 2.55 23.24 -54.69
N VAL A 74 2.41 22.01 -55.20
CA VAL A 74 3.46 21.34 -56.00
C VAL A 74 3.62 22.02 -57.36
N ARG A 75 2.52 22.32 -58.06
CA ARG A 75 2.53 23.00 -59.37
C ARG A 75 3.19 24.37 -59.33
N LEU A 76 2.95 25.13 -58.26
CA LEU A 76 3.51 26.47 -58.06
C LEU A 76 4.95 26.48 -57.54
N GLY A 77 5.52 25.31 -57.20
CA GLY A 77 6.90 25.21 -56.71
C GLY A 77 7.14 25.97 -55.40
N LEU A 78 6.12 26.09 -54.54
CA LEU A 78 6.19 26.91 -53.33
C LEU A 78 7.23 26.38 -52.33
N ALA A 79 7.40 25.07 -52.21
CA ALA A 79 8.45 24.48 -51.37
C ALA A 79 9.86 24.92 -51.81
N ASP A 80 10.16 24.84 -53.11
CA ASP A 80 11.44 25.27 -53.67
C ASP A 80 11.66 26.80 -53.52
N ALA A 81 10.57 27.58 -53.59
CA ALA A 81 10.62 29.02 -53.40
C ALA A 81 10.96 29.40 -51.95
N ILE A 82 10.33 28.73 -50.96
CA ILE A 82 10.62 28.92 -49.53
C ILE A 82 12.08 28.48 -49.24
N GLU A 83 12.52 27.34 -49.74
CA GLU A 83 13.89 26.85 -49.56
C GLU A 83 14.93 27.83 -50.15
N LYS A 84 14.67 28.37 -51.35
CA LYS A 84 15.54 29.39 -51.97
C LYS A 84 15.55 30.69 -51.18
N GLY A 85 14.39 31.13 -50.67
CA GLY A 85 14.26 32.33 -49.85
C GLY A 85 15.06 32.23 -48.55
N LEU A 86 14.94 31.10 -47.83
CA LEU A 86 15.70 30.85 -46.60
C LEU A 86 17.22 30.77 -46.85
N ASN A 87 17.65 30.25 -48.00
CA ASN A 87 19.06 30.13 -48.37
C ASN A 87 19.69 31.44 -48.90
N ASP A 88 18.92 32.50 -49.10
CA ASP A 88 19.46 33.79 -49.56
C ASP A 88 20.20 34.51 -48.43
N LYS A 89 21.52 34.25 -48.36
CA LYS A 89 22.42 34.84 -47.34
C LYS A 89 22.55 36.36 -47.43
N LYS A 90 22.20 36.98 -48.56
CA LYS A 90 22.37 38.42 -48.80
C LYS A 90 21.09 39.21 -48.54
N ASN A 91 19.93 38.62 -48.76
CA ASN A 91 18.64 39.30 -48.63
C ASN A 91 17.90 38.90 -47.33
N ALA A 92 17.92 39.78 -46.32
CA ALA A 92 17.20 39.54 -45.07
C ALA A 92 15.68 39.53 -45.24
N VAL A 93 15.15 40.33 -46.16
CA VAL A 93 13.71 40.42 -46.46
C VAL A 93 13.20 39.11 -47.07
N ALA A 94 14.02 38.43 -47.87
CA ALA A 94 13.69 37.12 -48.43
C ALA A 94 13.65 36.00 -47.40
N ARG A 95 14.55 36.02 -46.42
CA ARG A 95 14.52 35.06 -45.32
C ARG A 95 13.33 35.30 -44.39
N GLU A 96 13.02 36.55 -44.10
CA GLU A 96 11.84 36.95 -43.31
C GLU A 96 10.54 36.56 -44.03
N GLY A 97 10.39 36.95 -45.30
CA GLY A 97 9.20 36.64 -46.12
C GLY A 97 8.97 35.15 -46.33
N ALA A 98 10.04 34.34 -46.40
CA ALA A 98 9.92 32.88 -46.46
C ALA A 98 9.34 32.29 -45.16
N CYS A 99 9.72 32.81 -43.99
CA CYS A 99 9.14 32.40 -42.70
C CYS A 99 7.69 32.92 -42.52
N GLU A 100 7.39 34.14 -42.98
CA GLU A 100 6.03 34.70 -42.95
C GLU A 100 5.07 33.90 -43.83
N LEU A 101 5.47 33.58 -45.08
CA LEU A 101 4.68 32.74 -45.99
C LEU A 101 4.36 31.37 -45.36
N LEU A 102 5.35 30.75 -44.71
CA LEU A 102 5.17 29.47 -44.04
C LEU A 102 4.18 29.55 -42.87
N SER A 103 4.23 30.62 -42.08
CA SER A 103 3.28 30.85 -40.97
C SER A 103 1.85 31.02 -41.50
N ILE A 104 1.68 31.83 -42.55
CA ILE A 104 0.37 32.13 -43.15
C ILE A 104 -0.26 30.89 -43.79
N LEU A 105 0.53 30.06 -44.48
CA LEU A 105 0.07 28.78 -45.06
C LEU A 105 -0.52 27.84 -44.00
N VAL A 106 0.10 27.81 -42.82
CA VAL A 106 -0.32 26.93 -41.72
C VAL A 106 -1.53 27.50 -40.99
N GLU A 107 -1.50 28.78 -40.62
CA GLU A 107 -2.56 29.43 -39.82
C GLU A 107 -3.89 29.56 -40.56
N GLN A 108 -3.88 29.66 -41.89
CA GLN A 108 -5.09 29.78 -42.70
C GLN A 108 -5.71 28.42 -43.10
N GLY A 109 -5.36 27.33 -42.42
CA GLY A 109 -6.06 26.04 -42.54
C GLY A 109 -5.63 25.16 -43.71
N VAL A 110 -4.50 25.49 -44.36
CA VAL A 110 -3.91 24.65 -45.42
C VAL A 110 -2.78 23.76 -44.87
N GLY A 111 -2.40 23.90 -43.58
CA GLY A 111 -1.32 23.16 -42.93
C GLY A 111 -1.29 21.66 -43.24
N ASN A 112 -2.37 20.94 -42.94
CA ASN A 112 -2.46 19.47 -43.11
C ASN A 112 -2.29 19.02 -44.58
N ALA A 113 -2.65 19.88 -45.54
CA ALA A 113 -2.56 19.60 -46.97
C ALA A 113 -1.13 19.70 -47.51
N VAL A 114 -0.26 20.43 -46.81
CA VAL A 114 1.06 20.82 -47.32
C VAL A 114 2.20 20.26 -46.47
N GLU A 115 1.92 19.97 -45.20
CA GLU A 115 2.82 19.35 -44.22
C GLU A 115 3.61 18.15 -44.78
N PRO A 116 3.02 17.15 -45.46
CA PRO A 116 3.78 15.99 -45.96
C PRO A 116 4.91 16.31 -46.97
N PHE A 117 4.92 17.50 -47.58
CA PHE A 117 5.76 17.79 -48.74
C PHE A 117 7.05 18.57 -48.43
N PHE A 118 7.21 19.15 -47.24
CA PHE A 118 8.40 19.99 -46.95
C PHE A 118 8.98 19.84 -45.53
N PHE A 119 8.34 19.08 -44.65
CA PHE A 119 8.44 19.34 -43.22
C PHE A 119 9.76 18.99 -42.55
N GLU A 120 10.28 17.79 -42.78
CA GLU A 120 11.49 17.31 -42.10
C GLU A 120 12.72 18.15 -42.52
N LYS A 121 12.89 18.33 -43.84
CA LYS A 121 14.00 19.08 -44.42
C LYS A 121 13.94 20.57 -44.08
N LEU A 122 12.78 21.20 -44.23
CA LEU A 122 12.63 22.63 -44.00
C LEU A 122 12.73 22.96 -42.51
N MET A 123 12.14 22.15 -41.63
CA MET A 123 12.28 22.32 -40.19
C MET A 123 13.76 22.19 -39.76
N GLN A 124 14.48 21.18 -40.27
CA GLN A 124 15.91 21.03 -39.96
C GLN A 124 16.71 22.27 -40.38
N GLN A 125 16.44 22.83 -41.56
CA GLN A 125 17.11 24.03 -42.07
C GLN A 125 16.78 25.29 -41.24
N ILE A 126 15.50 25.50 -40.90
CA ILE A 126 15.08 26.67 -40.11
C ILE A 126 15.68 26.62 -38.70
N VAL A 127 15.60 25.46 -38.04
CA VAL A 127 16.08 25.27 -36.67
C VAL A 127 17.61 25.36 -36.60
N SER A 128 18.34 24.73 -37.52
CA SER A 128 19.81 24.68 -37.46
C SER A 128 20.50 25.99 -37.89
N GLU A 129 19.95 26.69 -38.89
CA GLU A 129 20.61 27.86 -39.48
C GLU A 129 19.90 29.17 -39.14
N THR A 130 18.58 29.22 -39.29
CA THR A 130 17.80 30.48 -39.29
C THR A 130 17.50 30.98 -37.87
N PHE A 131 17.38 30.09 -36.87
CA PHE A 131 17.27 30.47 -35.45
C PHE A 131 18.45 31.29 -34.95
N ALA A 132 19.61 31.19 -35.60
CA ALA A 132 20.79 31.98 -35.29
C ALA A 132 21.21 32.94 -36.41
N ASP A 133 20.24 33.46 -37.16
CA ASP A 133 20.46 34.57 -38.08
C ASP A 133 21.02 35.80 -37.34
N LYS A 134 21.76 36.62 -38.07
CA LYS A 134 22.33 37.87 -37.57
C LYS A 134 21.25 38.93 -37.36
N VAL A 135 20.18 38.89 -38.16
CA VAL A 135 19.07 39.83 -38.11
C VAL A 135 17.99 39.35 -37.14
N THR A 136 17.59 40.20 -36.21
CA THR A 136 16.61 39.83 -35.17
C THR A 136 15.22 39.55 -35.75
N SER A 137 14.74 40.34 -36.71
CA SER A 137 13.41 40.13 -37.34
C SER A 137 13.29 38.75 -38.00
N VAL A 138 14.34 38.32 -38.70
CA VAL A 138 14.41 36.98 -39.31
C VAL A 138 14.38 35.88 -38.26
N ARG A 139 15.08 36.03 -37.13
CA ARG A 139 15.05 35.04 -36.04
C ARG A 139 13.66 34.93 -35.40
N GLU A 140 13.02 36.07 -35.15
CA GLU A 140 11.68 36.11 -34.56
C GLU A 140 10.65 35.50 -35.51
N ALA A 141 10.71 35.83 -36.80
CA ALA A 141 9.88 35.22 -37.84
C ALA A 141 10.11 33.70 -37.94
N ALA A 142 11.36 33.24 -37.86
CA ALA A 142 11.68 31.82 -37.90
C ALA A 142 11.12 31.03 -36.71
N VAL A 143 11.28 31.56 -35.48
CA VAL A 143 10.71 30.92 -34.28
C VAL A 143 9.18 30.94 -34.34
N SER A 144 8.56 32.03 -34.80
CA SER A 144 7.11 32.12 -34.97
C SER A 144 6.61 31.09 -35.99
N ALA A 145 7.29 30.93 -37.13
CA ALA A 145 6.89 29.98 -38.16
C ALA A 145 6.91 28.53 -37.67
N VAL A 146 7.97 28.13 -36.96
CA VAL A 146 8.05 26.78 -36.37
C VAL A 146 7.02 26.59 -35.26
N LYS A 147 6.71 27.65 -34.50
CA LYS A 147 5.67 27.61 -33.47
C LYS A 147 4.28 27.37 -34.07
N SER A 148 3.92 28.10 -35.13
CA SER A 148 2.64 27.94 -35.84
C SER A 148 2.54 26.55 -36.47
N ILE A 149 3.64 26.03 -37.03
CA ILE A 149 3.75 24.65 -37.53
C ILE A 149 3.35 23.63 -36.46
N VAL A 150 4.04 23.68 -35.32
CA VAL A 150 3.84 22.71 -34.23
C VAL A 150 2.45 22.84 -33.60
N GLN A 151 1.84 24.02 -33.68
CA GLN A 151 0.50 24.26 -33.15
C GLN A 151 -0.60 23.61 -34.00
N VAL A 152 -0.41 23.50 -35.31
CA VAL A 152 -1.43 22.98 -36.24
C VAL A 152 -1.18 21.52 -36.61
N ALA A 153 0.08 21.07 -36.57
CA ALA A 153 0.44 19.68 -36.85
C ALA A 153 -0.33 18.69 -35.98
N THR A 154 -0.58 17.50 -36.51
CA THR A 154 -1.15 16.41 -35.71
C THR A 154 -0.27 16.11 -34.51
N SER A 155 -0.85 15.85 -33.34
CA SER A 155 -0.11 15.58 -32.11
C SER A 155 0.88 14.41 -32.27
N TRP A 156 0.54 13.45 -33.14
CA TRP A 156 1.35 12.28 -33.51
C TRP A 156 2.53 12.57 -34.46
N ALA A 157 2.69 13.82 -34.90
CA ALA A 157 3.88 14.31 -35.60
C ALA A 157 5.01 14.73 -34.63
N THR A 158 4.71 14.85 -33.33
CA THR A 158 5.71 15.20 -32.30
C THR A 158 7.00 14.35 -32.36
N PRO A 159 6.94 13.01 -32.52
CA PRO A 159 8.14 12.18 -32.65
C PRO A 159 9.00 12.48 -33.88
N ILE A 160 8.47 13.18 -34.89
CA ILE A 160 9.21 13.61 -36.08
C ILE A 160 10.04 14.86 -35.78
N PHE A 161 9.47 15.83 -35.05
CA PHE A 161 10.15 17.10 -34.73
C PHE A 161 11.15 16.99 -33.61
N LEU A 162 10.76 16.23 -32.58
CA LEU A 162 11.45 16.26 -31.31
C LEU A 162 12.93 15.86 -31.44
N PRO A 163 13.32 14.83 -32.21
CA PRO A 163 14.73 14.49 -32.42
C PRO A 163 15.56 15.64 -33.00
N ILE A 164 15.00 16.43 -33.92
CA ILE A 164 15.68 17.60 -34.52
C ILE A 164 15.97 18.64 -33.43
N LEU A 165 14.97 18.95 -32.61
CA LEU A 165 15.10 19.93 -31.52
C LEU A 165 16.10 19.46 -30.45
N LEU A 166 15.97 18.22 -29.99
CA LEU A 166 16.84 17.65 -28.94
C LEU A 166 18.29 17.55 -29.41
N HIS A 167 18.53 17.18 -30.67
CA HIS A 167 19.86 17.18 -31.26
C HIS A 167 20.49 18.57 -31.19
N GLN A 168 19.78 19.60 -31.63
CA GLN A 168 20.29 20.97 -31.64
C GLN A 168 20.53 21.53 -30.23
N ILE A 169 19.72 21.16 -29.23
CA ILE A 169 19.93 21.58 -27.84
C ILE A 169 21.26 21.05 -27.28
N ARG A 170 21.62 19.81 -27.66
CA ARG A 170 22.89 19.19 -27.28
C ARG A 170 24.09 19.72 -28.05
N THR A 171 24.00 19.77 -29.38
CA THR A 171 25.18 19.94 -30.25
C THR A 171 25.39 21.38 -30.71
N ALA A 172 24.37 22.24 -30.72
CA ALA A 172 24.51 23.57 -31.29
C ALA A 172 25.48 24.43 -30.46
N GLY A 173 26.50 24.99 -31.11
CA GLY A 173 27.42 25.93 -30.47
C GLY A 173 26.82 27.34 -30.24
N LYS A 174 25.73 27.68 -30.95
CA LYS A 174 25.08 28.99 -30.86
C LYS A 174 23.91 28.95 -29.88
N TRP A 175 23.94 29.81 -28.86
CA TRP A 175 22.93 29.85 -27.80
C TRP A 175 21.52 30.24 -28.31
N GLN A 176 21.43 30.98 -29.42
CA GLN A 176 20.15 31.35 -30.04
C GLN A 176 19.39 30.14 -30.58
N VAL A 177 20.11 29.16 -31.15
CA VAL A 177 19.50 27.89 -31.59
C VAL A 177 18.93 27.14 -30.39
N LYS A 178 19.70 27.02 -29.30
CA LYS A 178 19.25 26.34 -28.08
C LYS A 178 18.01 26.99 -27.46
N THR A 179 18.02 28.32 -27.33
CA THR A 179 16.88 29.07 -26.78
C THR A 179 15.65 29.02 -27.69
N GLY A 180 15.84 29.08 -29.01
CA GLY A 180 14.77 28.86 -30.00
C GLY A 180 14.18 27.46 -29.88
N SER A 181 15.00 26.41 -29.87
CA SER A 181 14.53 25.03 -29.72
C SER A 181 13.78 24.78 -28.42
N LEU A 182 14.23 25.36 -27.30
CA LEU A 182 13.52 25.30 -26.01
C LEU A 182 12.15 25.98 -26.08
N ALA A 183 12.03 27.11 -26.78
CA ALA A 183 10.75 27.77 -26.99
C ALA A 183 9.77 26.94 -27.84
N ILE A 184 10.28 26.15 -28.79
CA ILE A 184 9.45 25.22 -29.56
C ILE A 184 9.01 24.02 -28.70
N ILE A 185 9.88 23.49 -27.84
CA ILE A 185 9.49 22.44 -26.87
C ILE A 185 8.38 22.96 -25.95
N ASP A 186 8.48 24.20 -25.45
CA ASP A 186 7.42 24.83 -24.65
C ASP A 186 6.09 24.91 -25.39
N GLN A 187 6.11 25.07 -26.71
CA GLN A 187 4.90 25.04 -27.53
C GLN A 187 4.37 23.61 -27.70
N LEU A 188 5.25 22.62 -27.94
CA LEU A 188 4.86 21.21 -28.03
C LEU A 188 4.14 20.73 -26.76
N VAL A 189 4.59 21.18 -25.58
CA VAL A 189 3.93 20.88 -24.29
C VAL A 189 2.48 21.34 -24.27
N VAL A 190 2.14 22.43 -24.96
CA VAL A 190 0.77 22.97 -25.04
C VAL A 190 -0.02 22.28 -26.16
N SER A 191 0.59 22.08 -27.32
CA SER A 191 -0.09 21.52 -28.49
C SER A 191 -0.31 20.01 -28.42
N ALA A 192 0.64 19.27 -27.83
CA ALA A 192 0.67 17.81 -27.78
C ALA A 192 1.16 17.31 -26.40
N PRO A 193 0.40 17.58 -25.32
CA PRO A 193 0.83 17.30 -23.94
C PRO A 193 1.08 15.80 -23.70
N GLU A 194 0.20 14.92 -24.18
CA GLU A 194 0.30 13.47 -23.96
C GLU A 194 1.51 12.87 -24.68
N GLN A 195 1.73 13.23 -25.94
CA GLN A 195 2.85 12.74 -26.74
C GLN A 195 4.18 13.27 -26.18
N CYS A 196 4.20 14.52 -25.67
CA CYS A 196 5.35 15.05 -24.95
C CYS A 196 5.63 14.27 -23.65
N ALA A 197 4.59 13.91 -22.90
CA ALA A 197 4.71 13.12 -21.68
C ALA A 197 5.31 11.73 -21.96
N MET A 198 4.83 11.05 -23.01
CA MET A 198 5.35 9.75 -23.44
C MET A 198 6.84 9.79 -23.80
N LEU A 199 7.28 10.87 -24.47
CA LEU A 199 8.65 11.08 -24.94
C LEU A 199 9.57 11.74 -23.89
N MET A 200 9.09 12.00 -22.66
CA MET A 200 9.91 12.56 -21.59
C MET A 200 11.23 11.81 -21.32
N PRO A 201 11.34 10.47 -21.43
CA PRO A 201 12.62 9.78 -21.26
C PRO A 201 13.73 10.29 -22.18
N ASP A 202 13.37 10.76 -23.38
CA ASP A 202 14.29 11.32 -24.37
C ASP A 202 14.50 12.83 -24.18
N ILE A 203 13.47 13.54 -23.70
CA ILE A 203 13.50 15.01 -23.51
C ILE A 203 14.31 15.40 -22.26
N ILE A 204 14.10 14.70 -21.14
CA ILE A 204 14.67 15.08 -19.84
C ILE A 204 16.21 15.13 -19.86
N PRO A 205 16.95 14.15 -20.41
CA PRO A 205 18.41 14.19 -20.38
C PRO A 205 19.02 15.42 -21.11
N PRO A 206 18.63 15.75 -22.37
CA PRO A 206 19.00 17.01 -23.02
C PRO A 206 18.64 18.27 -22.22
N MET A 207 17.48 18.30 -21.55
CA MET A 207 17.08 19.45 -20.72
C MET A 207 18.01 19.62 -19.52
N VAL A 208 18.35 18.54 -18.83
CA VAL A 208 19.28 18.56 -17.70
C VAL A 208 20.67 19.00 -18.16
N GLU A 209 21.16 18.52 -19.30
CA GLU A 209 22.42 18.99 -19.89
C GLU A 209 22.40 20.50 -20.19
N ALA A 210 21.29 21.02 -20.72
CA ALA A 210 21.13 22.44 -21.04
C ALA A 210 21.10 23.35 -19.80
N ILE A 211 20.68 22.86 -18.62
CA ILE A 211 20.73 23.61 -17.36
C ILE A 211 22.18 23.90 -16.92
N TRP A 212 23.14 23.09 -17.37
CA TRP A 212 24.56 23.28 -17.08
C TRP A 212 25.29 24.13 -18.13
N ASP A 213 24.58 24.69 -19.11
CA ASP A 213 25.17 25.54 -20.17
C ASP A 213 25.89 26.77 -19.59
N THR A 214 26.97 27.20 -20.23
CA THR A 214 27.72 28.39 -19.81
C THR A 214 26.91 29.69 -19.88
N LYS A 215 25.92 29.79 -20.79
CA LYS A 215 25.13 31.00 -21.01
C LYS A 215 23.91 31.07 -20.08
N ALA A 216 23.82 32.15 -19.30
CA ALA A 216 22.72 32.37 -18.34
C ALA A 216 21.31 32.33 -18.98
N ASP A 217 21.15 32.84 -20.20
CA ASP A 217 19.86 32.84 -20.91
C ASP A 217 19.38 31.42 -21.23
N VAL A 218 20.29 30.53 -21.64
CA VAL A 218 20.00 29.11 -21.91
C VAL A 218 19.64 28.40 -20.61
N LYS A 219 20.37 28.66 -19.51
CA LYS A 219 20.05 28.09 -18.19
C LYS A 219 18.65 28.47 -17.72
N LYS A 220 18.28 29.74 -17.87
CA LYS A 220 16.96 30.25 -17.47
C LYS A 220 15.85 29.62 -18.32
N ALA A 221 16.05 29.56 -19.64
CA ALA A 221 15.11 28.92 -20.55
C ALA A 221 14.94 27.43 -20.25
N ALA A 222 16.05 26.68 -20.11
CA ALA A 222 16.02 25.24 -19.84
C ALA A 222 15.35 24.90 -18.51
N ARG A 223 15.54 25.70 -17.46
CA ARG A 223 14.82 25.53 -16.19
C ARG A 223 13.32 25.77 -16.34
N ALA A 224 12.91 26.82 -17.04
CA ALA A 224 11.50 27.10 -17.28
C ALA A 224 10.82 26.00 -18.11
N SER A 225 11.48 25.53 -19.16
CA SER A 225 10.99 24.42 -19.99
C SER A 225 10.91 23.11 -19.21
N LEU A 226 11.92 22.82 -18.37
CA LEU A 226 11.88 21.63 -17.50
C LEU A 226 10.68 21.67 -16.55
N THR A 227 10.41 22.82 -15.90
CA THR A 227 9.25 22.96 -15.02
C THR A 227 7.91 22.75 -15.76
N LYS A 228 7.78 23.28 -16.98
CA LYS A 228 6.58 23.06 -17.81
C LYS A 228 6.41 21.60 -18.21
N LEU A 229 7.49 20.93 -18.62
CA LEU A 229 7.48 19.51 -18.96
C LEU A 229 7.09 18.65 -17.76
N THR A 230 7.64 18.93 -16.58
CA THR A 230 7.30 18.17 -15.37
C THR A 230 5.86 18.37 -14.90
N ALA A 231 5.17 19.42 -15.33
CA ALA A 231 3.76 19.61 -15.05
C ALA A 231 2.85 18.65 -15.83
N LEU A 232 3.38 17.96 -16.85
CA LEU A 232 2.66 16.92 -17.60
C LEU A 232 2.57 15.59 -16.85
N VAL A 233 3.30 15.44 -15.75
CA VAL A 233 3.26 14.23 -14.92
C VAL A 233 1.92 14.19 -14.17
N SER A 234 1.06 13.25 -14.55
CA SER A 234 -0.27 13.07 -13.96
C SER A 234 -0.27 12.23 -12.67
N ASN A 235 0.87 11.65 -12.30
CA ASN A 235 0.99 10.78 -11.15
C ASN A 235 0.93 11.57 -9.82
N LYS A 236 -0.22 11.45 -9.13
CA LYS A 236 -0.53 12.12 -7.85
C LYS A 236 0.43 11.76 -6.72
N ASP A 237 1.07 10.59 -6.76
CA ASP A 237 1.99 10.16 -5.70
C ASP A 237 3.27 10.98 -5.69
N ILE A 238 3.72 11.41 -6.88
CA ILE A 238 4.94 12.20 -7.05
C ILE A 238 4.69 13.69 -7.27
N GLU A 239 3.46 14.11 -7.55
CA GLU A 239 3.09 15.50 -7.87
C GLU A 239 3.65 16.50 -6.84
N LYS A 240 3.40 16.25 -5.55
CA LYS A 240 3.90 17.08 -4.44
C LYS A 240 5.43 17.13 -4.32
N PHE A 241 6.12 16.16 -4.90
CA PHE A 241 7.59 16.06 -4.88
C PHE A 241 8.25 16.56 -6.17
N ILE A 242 7.50 16.90 -7.22
CA ILE A 242 8.05 17.41 -8.48
C ILE A 242 9.07 18.54 -8.27
N PRO A 243 8.82 19.57 -7.43
CA PRO A 243 9.82 20.61 -7.17
C PRO A 243 11.13 20.07 -6.58
N ALA A 244 11.04 19.10 -5.66
CA ALA A 244 12.22 18.45 -5.06
C ALA A 244 12.95 17.57 -6.08
N LEU A 245 12.22 16.85 -6.94
CA LEU A 245 12.77 16.05 -8.04
C LEU A 245 13.56 16.91 -9.03
N ILE A 246 13.00 18.06 -9.44
CA ILE A 246 13.69 19.02 -10.30
C ILE A 246 14.98 19.51 -9.62
N ASN A 247 14.90 19.88 -8.33
CA ASN A 247 16.08 20.32 -7.59
C ASN A 247 17.15 19.23 -7.46
N ALA A 248 16.76 17.96 -7.31
CA ALA A 248 17.68 16.83 -7.29
C ALA A 248 18.33 16.55 -8.66
N LEU A 249 17.65 16.86 -9.76
CA LEU A 249 18.23 16.81 -11.11
C LEU A 249 19.28 17.93 -11.30
N ILE A 250 18.99 19.14 -10.81
CA ILE A 250 19.85 20.34 -10.91
C ILE A 250 21.04 20.26 -9.96
N ASN A 251 20.83 19.89 -8.69
CA ASN A 251 21.84 19.90 -7.62
C ASN A 251 21.96 18.51 -6.97
N PRO A 252 22.54 17.51 -7.65
CA PRO A 252 22.50 16.12 -7.21
C PRO A 252 23.15 15.84 -5.86
N ILE A 253 24.24 16.52 -5.52
CA ILE A 253 25.08 16.15 -4.37
C ILE A 253 24.33 16.37 -3.03
N GLU A 254 23.58 17.46 -2.92
CA GLU A 254 22.92 17.84 -1.67
C GLU A 254 21.46 17.39 -1.59
N GLU A 255 20.75 17.39 -2.72
CA GLU A 255 19.30 17.20 -2.74
C GLU A 255 18.88 15.73 -2.95
N VAL A 256 19.74 14.88 -3.52
CA VAL A 256 19.40 13.45 -3.76
C VAL A 256 19.12 12.69 -2.45
N PRO A 257 19.97 12.74 -1.40
CA PRO A 257 19.68 12.03 -0.15
C PRO A 257 18.40 12.52 0.54
N LYS A 258 18.15 13.84 0.53
CA LYS A 258 16.95 14.46 1.12
C LYS A 258 15.70 13.99 0.39
N THR A 259 15.74 14.01 -0.95
CA THR A 259 14.62 13.62 -1.81
C THR A 259 14.30 12.14 -1.66
N ILE A 260 15.32 11.25 -1.59
CA ILE A 260 15.12 9.83 -1.31
C ILE A 260 14.45 9.61 0.05
N GLN A 261 14.85 10.35 1.08
CA GLN A 261 14.24 10.22 2.40
C GLN A 261 12.76 10.63 2.40
N LEU A 262 12.40 11.68 1.66
CA LEU A 262 11.02 12.11 1.48
C LEU A 262 10.19 11.06 0.74
N LEU A 263 10.72 10.50 -0.34
CA LEU A 263 10.03 9.52 -1.18
C LEU A 263 9.91 8.14 -0.53
N ALA A 264 10.81 7.78 0.38
CA ALA A 264 10.77 6.48 1.03
C ALA A 264 9.55 6.30 1.95
N ALA A 265 8.96 7.40 2.44
CA ALA A 265 7.72 7.38 3.21
C ALA A 265 6.48 7.43 2.30
N THR A 266 6.67 7.62 1.00
CA THR A 266 5.58 7.74 0.03
C THR A 266 5.10 6.35 -0.39
N THR A 267 3.80 6.31 -0.55
CA THR A 267 3.00 5.16 -0.87
C THR A 267 2.65 5.24 -2.34
N PHE A 268 3.36 4.51 -3.19
CA PHE A 268 3.05 4.51 -4.62
C PHE A 268 1.78 3.70 -4.86
N VAL A 269 0.81 4.33 -5.52
CA VAL A 269 -0.56 3.87 -5.74
C VAL A 269 -0.89 3.84 -7.23
N SER A 270 -0.54 4.94 -7.88
CA SER A 270 -0.85 5.26 -9.26
C SER A 270 0.08 4.49 -10.17
N GLU A 271 -0.39 4.15 -11.37
CA GLU A 271 0.43 3.50 -12.39
C GLU A 271 1.71 4.32 -12.62
N VAL A 272 2.83 3.61 -12.71
CA VAL A 272 4.14 4.22 -12.96
C VAL A 272 4.34 4.30 -14.46
N ASP A 273 3.92 5.43 -15.01
CA ASP A 273 4.01 5.75 -16.42
C ASP A 273 5.44 6.18 -16.85
N SER A 274 5.63 6.25 -18.17
CA SER A 274 6.88 6.71 -18.80
C SER A 274 7.40 8.06 -18.24
N PRO A 275 6.57 9.13 -18.13
CA PRO A 275 7.04 10.42 -17.61
C PRO A 275 7.43 10.36 -16.12
N THR A 276 6.76 9.55 -15.30
CA THR A 276 7.15 9.31 -13.90
C THR A 276 8.54 8.66 -13.81
N LEU A 277 8.78 7.61 -14.60
CA LEU A 277 10.09 6.96 -14.64
C LEU A 277 11.19 7.87 -15.19
N ALA A 278 10.88 8.75 -16.15
CA ALA A 278 11.84 9.70 -16.70
C ALA A 278 12.44 10.63 -15.62
N LEU A 279 11.65 11.00 -14.61
CA LEU A 279 12.11 11.82 -13.48
C LEU A 279 12.73 10.98 -12.36
N MET A 280 12.14 9.82 -12.05
CA MET A 280 12.53 9.00 -10.91
C MET A 280 13.79 8.17 -11.18
N ALA A 281 13.95 7.60 -12.38
CA ALA A 281 15.08 6.72 -12.68
C ALA A 281 16.45 7.41 -12.56
N PRO A 282 16.66 8.66 -13.03
CA PRO A 282 17.92 9.38 -12.80
C PRO A 282 18.22 9.62 -11.31
N LEU A 283 17.21 9.93 -10.51
CA LEU A 283 17.33 10.09 -9.06
C LEU A 283 17.75 8.77 -8.40
N LEU A 284 17.05 7.69 -8.71
CA LEU A 284 17.29 6.36 -8.13
C LEU A 284 18.65 5.80 -8.54
N SER A 285 19.03 5.95 -9.81
CA SER A 285 20.35 5.57 -10.31
C SER A 285 21.48 6.33 -9.59
N ARG A 286 21.30 7.63 -9.32
CA ARG A 286 22.23 8.41 -8.47
C ARG A 286 22.21 7.91 -7.02
N GLY A 287 21.04 7.62 -6.47
CA GLY A 287 20.86 7.09 -5.11
C GLY A 287 21.55 5.75 -4.88
N LEU A 288 21.64 4.87 -5.89
CA LEU A 288 22.37 3.60 -5.81
C LEU A 288 23.90 3.78 -5.66
N ASN A 289 24.42 4.98 -5.90
CA ASN A 289 25.83 5.31 -5.71
C ASN A 289 26.12 5.94 -4.33
N GLU A 290 25.11 6.08 -3.47
CA GLU A 290 25.28 6.60 -2.10
C GLU A 290 26.02 5.64 -1.17
N LYS A 291 26.62 6.19 -0.10
CA LYS A 291 27.46 5.40 0.83
C LYS A 291 26.69 4.75 1.98
N LEU A 292 25.59 5.36 2.43
CA LEU A 292 24.84 4.87 3.59
C LEU A 292 23.96 3.67 3.22
N SER A 293 24.12 2.55 3.95
CA SER A 293 23.31 1.34 3.76
C SER A 293 21.81 1.58 3.93
N SER A 294 21.42 2.46 4.86
CA SER A 294 20.02 2.86 5.06
C SER A 294 19.43 3.58 3.84
N THR A 295 20.23 4.39 3.16
CA THR A 295 19.80 5.13 1.95
C THR A 295 19.68 4.17 0.78
N LEU A 296 20.68 3.29 0.58
CA LEU A 296 20.65 2.25 -0.46
C LEU A 296 19.45 1.33 -0.31
N ARG A 297 19.12 0.93 0.92
CA ARG A 297 17.90 0.16 1.21
C ARG A 297 16.64 0.90 0.77
N LYS A 298 16.49 2.17 1.17
CA LYS A 298 15.33 3.00 0.79
C LYS A 298 15.22 3.14 -0.73
N VAL A 299 16.33 3.33 -1.43
CA VAL A 299 16.35 3.38 -2.90
C VAL A 299 15.86 2.06 -3.49
N ALA A 300 16.34 0.92 -2.98
CA ALA A 300 15.88 -0.39 -3.43
C ALA A 300 14.38 -0.64 -3.15
N THR A 301 13.87 -0.20 -1.99
CA THR A 301 12.43 -0.27 -1.67
C THR A 301 11.61 0.58 -2.63
N ILE A 302 12.05 1.80 -2.96
CA ILE A 302 11.35 2.68 -3.92
C ILE A 302 11.34 2.03 -5.30
N ILE A 303 12.48 1.51 -5.77
CA ILE A 303 12.56 0.79 -7.05
C ILE A 303 11.62 -0.41 -7.06
N ASP A 304 11.62 -1.25 -6.01
CA ASP A 304 10.76 -2.44 -5.91
C ASP A 304 9.27 -2.07 -5.96
N ASN A 305 8.86 -1.06 -5.19
CA ASN A 305 7.47 -0.63 -5.14
C ASN A 305 6.99 0.02 -6.44
N MET A 306 7.85 0.85 -7.07
CA MET A 306 7.52 1.46 -8.36
C MET A 306 7.50 0.44 -9.49
N ALA A 307 8.43 -0.51 -9.50
CA ALA A 307 8.49 -1.52 -10.56
C ALA A 307 7.19 -2.34 -10.60
N LYS A 308 6.64 -2.73 -9.44
CA LYS A 308 5.35 -3.46 -9.36
C LYS A 308 4.15 -2.72 -9.97
N LEU A 309 4.26 -1.40 -10.16
CA LEU A 309 3.24 -0.53 -10.72
C LEU A 309 3.44 -0.23 -12.20
N VAL A 310 4.43 -0.88 -12.83
CA VAL A 310 4.63 -0.76 -14.26
C VAL A 310 3.84 -1.87 -14.94
N ASP A 311 2.84 -1.48 -15.72
CA ASP A 311 1.93 -2.42 -16.38
C ASP A 311 2.61 -3.15 -17.55
N ASN A 312 3.55 -2.48 -18.22
CA ASN A 312 4.10 -2.92 -19.50
C ASN A 312 5.62 -3.00 -19.51
N GLU A 313 6.15 -4.07 -20.11
CA GLU A 313 7.60 -4.26 -20.34
C GLU A 313 8.22 -3.08 -21.12
N TRP A 314 7.45 -2.51 -22.06
CA TRP A 314 7.84 -1.36 -22.88
C TRP A 314 8.23 -0.14 -22.05
N THR A 315 7.52 0.11 -20.96
CA THR A 315 7.72 1.29 -20.11
C THR A 315 8.97 1.17 -19.25
N VAL A 316 9.28 -0.04 -18.72
CA VAL A 316 10.43 -0.24 -17.82
C VAL A 316 11.76 -0.43 -18.57
N ARG A 317 11.73 -1.03 -19.77
CA ARG A 317 12.94 -1.44 -20.52
C ARG A 317 13.98 -0.33 -20.74
N PRO A 318 13.61 0.92 -21.09
CA PRO A 318 14.57 2.02 -21.24
C PRO A 318 15.38 2.35 -19.97
N PHE A 319 14.88 1.92 -18.80
CA PHE A 319 15.45 2.23 -17.50
C PHE A 319 16.20 1.05 -16.87
N LEU A 320 15.96 -0.19 -17.31
CA LEU A 320 16.64 -1.38 -16.80
C LEU A 320 18.18 -1.26 -16.84
N PRO A 321 18.81 -0.82 -17.96
CA PRO A 321 20.27 -0.67 -18.02
C PRO A 321 20.83 0.38 -17.04
N LYS A 322 19.98 1.29 -16.53
CA LYS A 322 20.38 2.36 -15.59
C LYS A 322 20.23 1.96 -14.12
N LEU A 323 19.38 0.97 -13.82
CA LEU A 323 19.02 0.58 -12.45
C LEU A 323 19.58 -0.78 -12.06
N LEU A 324 19.44 -1.81 -12.91
CA LEU A 324 19.85 -3.19 -12.59
C LEU A 324 21.35 -3.32 -12.29
N PRO A 325 22.29 -2.75 -13.08
CA PRO A 325 23.71 -2.86 -12.78
C PRO A 325 24.07 -2.25 -11.42
N GLY A 326 23.43 -1.13 -11.07
CA GLY A 326 23.59 -0.47 -9.77
C GLY A 326 23.12 -1.35 -8.62
N LEU A 327 21.94 -1.98 -8.74
CA LEU A 327 21.41 -2.89 -7.72
C LEU A 327 22.26 -4.14 -7.54
N ILE A 328 22.74 -4.75 -8.63
CA ILE A 328 23.62 -5.93 -8.59
C ILE A 328 24.95 -5.60 -7.90
N LYS A 329 25.51 -4.42 -8.16
CA LYS A 329 26.69 -3.94 -7.45
C LYS A 329 26.42 -3.73 -5.95
N VAL A 330 25.27 -3.15 -5.61
CA VAL A 330 24.89 -2.90 -4.21
C VAL A 330 24.65 -4.21 -3.44
N SER A 331 24.05 -5.22 -4.06
CA SER A 331 23.76 -6.52 -3.42
C SER A 331 25.04 -7.26 -2.99
N THR A 332 26.12 -7.10 -3.74
CA THR A 332 27.43 -7.69 -3.44
C THR A 332 28.24 -6.86 -2.44
N THR A 333 27.98 -5.55 -2.33
CA THR A 333 28.77 -4.62 -1.52
C THR A 333 28.18 -4.40 -0.11
N ILE A 334 26.85 -4.44 0.06
CA ILE A 334 26.20 -4.22 1.36
C ILE A 334 26.51 -5.35 2.33
N ALA A 335 26.92 -5.02 3.56
CA ALA A 335 27.17 -5.97 4.65
C ALA A 335 25.89 -6.39 5.40
N ASP A 336 24.90 -5.50 5.50
CA ASP A 336 23.64 -5.73 6.22
C ASP A 336 22.75 -6.74 5.47
N PRO A 337 22.43 -7.91 6.09
CA PRO A 337 21.63 -8.94 5.43
C PRO A 337 20.19 -8.51 5.14
N GLU A 338 19.58 -7.64 5.96
CA GLU A 338 18.22 -7.14 5.72
C GLU A 338 18.21 -6.28 4.45
N ALA A 339 19.08 -5.26 4.40
CA ALA A 339 19.20 -4.38 3.25
C ALA A 339 19.56 -5.13 1.96
N ARG A 340 20.42 -6.16 2.06
CA ARG A 340 20.73 -7.04 0.92
C ARG A 340 19.49 -7.81 0.44
N GLY A 341 18.67 -8.33 1.35
CA GLY A 341 17.42 -9.02 1.02
C GLY A 341 16.46 -8.13 0.22
N VAL A 342 16.29 -6.87 0.63
CA VAL A 342 15.47 -5.88 -0.09
C VAL A 342 16.00 -5.61 -1.50
N VAL A 343 17.32 -5.46 -1.64
CA VAL A 343 17.96 -5.24 -2.95
C VAL A 343 17.76 -6.44 -3.88
N ILE A 344 17.88 -7.67 -3.37
CA ILE A 344 17.64 -8.89 -4.16
C ILE A 344 16.18 -8.98 -4.61
N LYS A 345 15.24 -8.61 -3.74
CA LYS A 345 13.82 -8.54 -4.08
C LYS A 345 13.57 -7.56 -5.22
N ALA A 346 14.12 -6.35 -5.14
CA ALA A 346 14.02 -5.34 -6.20
C ALA A 346 14.61 -5.82 -7.54
N ILE A 347 15.76 -6.53 -7.50
CA ILE A 347 16.37 -7.13 -8.71
C ILE A 347 15.42 -8.16 -9.32
N LYS A 348 14.85 -9.04 -8.49
CA LYS A 348 13.91 -10.08 -8.95
C LYS A 348 12.70 -9.44 -9.62
N THR A 349 12.09 -8.45 -8.99
CA THR A 349 10.91 -7.76 -9.53
C THR A 349 11.22 -7.06 -10.85
N LEU A 350 12.33 -6.31 -10.96
CA LEU A 350 12.72 -5.68 -12.23
C LEU A 350 13.01 -6.70 -13.34
N ARG A 351 13.58 -7.86 -12.99
CA ARG A 351 13.85 -8.95 -13.95
C ARG A 351 12.57 -9.62 -14.45
N GLU A 352 11.60 -9.83 -13.56
CA GLU A 352 10.28 -10.38 -13.90
C GLU A 352 9.53 -9.46 -14.86
N ILE A 353 9.47 -8.16 -14.57
CA ILE A 353 8.77 -7.19 -15.43
C ILE A 353 9.53 -6.94 -16.74
N GLY A 354 10.85 -6.89 -16.66
CA GLY A 354 11.73 -6.69 -17.81
C GLY A 354 11.99 -7.94 -18.64
N ASN A 355 11.36 -9.07 -18.29
CA ASN A 355 11.55 -10.40 -18.86
C ASN A 355 13.02 -10.72 -19.18
N THR A 356 13.89 -10.52 -18.19
CA THR A 356 15.34 -10.61 -18.35
C THR A 356 16.01 -11.33 -17.19
N GLU A 357 17.02 -12.14 -17.47
CA GLU A 357 17.83 -12.80 -16.44
C GLU A 357 19.15 -12.05 -16.15
N GLY A 358 19.53 -11.12 -17.02
CA GLY A 358 20.81 -10.39 -16.98
C GLY A 358 20.79 -9.14 -16.08
N ASP A 359 21.69 -8.20 -16.39
CA ASP A 359 21.75 -6.84 -15.82
C ASP A 359 21.03 -5.79 -16.69
N GLY A 360 20.32 -6.24 -17.72
CA GLY A 360 19.55 -5.42 -18.64
C GLY A 360 20.35 -4.73 -19.73
N THR A 361 21.69 -4.83 -19.77
CA THR A 361 22.48 -4.17 -20.84
C THR A 361 22.46 -4.90 -22.17
N ASP A 362 22.21 -6.22 -22.14
CA ASP A 362 22.23 -7.10 -23.32
C ASP A 362 20.83 -7.38 -23.89
N LEU A 363 19.83 -6.57 -23.51
CA LEU A 363 18.46 -6.71 -23.98
C LEU A 363 18.36 -6.39 -25.48
N PRO A 364 17.63 -7.20 -26.28
CA PRO A 364 17.37 -6.88 -27.67
C PRO A 364 16.56 -5.57 -27.76
N PRO A 365 16.84 -4.71 -28.76
CA PRO A 365 16.07 -3.49 -28.94
C PRO A 365 14.59 -3.82 -29.11
N LEU A 366 13.72 -2.96 -28.57
CA LEU A 366 12.28 -3.06 -28.76
C LEU A 366 11.97 -3.09 -30.27
N ARG A 367 11.01 -3.93 -30.66
CA ARG A 367 10.59 -4.04 -32.07
C ARG A 367 9.85 -2.76 -32.45
N HIS A 368 10.56 -1.79 -33.00
CA HIS A 368 9.93 -0.58 -33.50
C HIS A 368 9.39 -0.82 -34.91
N GLN A 369 8.12 -0.46 -35.12
CA GLN A 369 7.55 -0.36 -36.45
C GLN A 369 8.29 0.75 -37.21
N THR A 370 8.87 0.40 -38.35
CA THR A 370 9.56 1.34 -39.22
C THR A 370 8.66 1.81 -40.35
N ILE A 371 9.08 2.89 -41.02
CA ILE A 371 8.36 3.44 -42.17
C ILE A 371 8.30 2.38 -43.29
N GLU A 372 9.38 1.61 -43.49
CA GLU A 372 9.44 0.53 -44.48
C GLU A 372 8.48 -0.62 -44.17
N GLY A 373 8.15 -0.83 -42.89
CA GLY A 373 7.13 -1.80 -42.45
C GLY A 373 5.70 -1.28 -42.56
N ALA A 374 5.47 0.01 -42.27
CA ALA A 374 4.14 0.62 -42.28
C ALA A 374 3.66 1.04 -43.68
N ALA A 375 4.57 1.51 -44.55
CA ALA A 375 4.21 2.02 -45.88
C ALA A 375 3.51 0.98 -46.78
N PRO A 376 3.93 -0.31 -46.82
CA PRO A 376 3.19 -1.34 -47.56
C PRO A 376 1.76 -1.55 -47.05
N LEU A 377 1.54 -1.49 -45.73
CA LEU A 377 0.21 -1.65 -45.12
C LEU A 377 -0.75 -0.54 -45.57
N VAL A 378 -0.25 0.70 -45.57
CA VAL A 378 -0.98 1.89 -46.01
C VAL A 378 -1.31 1.80 -47.50
N VAL A 379 -0.33 1.44 -48.34
CA VAL A 379 -0.53 1.28 -49.79
C VAL A 379 -1.55 0.19 -50.11
N ASP A 380 -1.49 -0.94 -49.41
CA ASP A 380 -2.46 -2.04 -49.58
C ASP A 380 -3.88 -1.61 -49.20
N ALA A 381 -4.05 -0.89 -48.09
CA ALA A 381 -5.35 -0.40 -47.64
C ALA A 381 -5.94 0.65 -48.60
N ILE A 382 -5.10 1.55 -49.12
CA ILE A 382 -5.49 2.53 -50.14
C ILE A 382 -5.90 1.82 -51.44
N LYS A 383 -5.10 0.86 -51.93
CA LYS A 383 -5.38 0.14 -53.19
C LYS A 383 -6.60 -0.78 -53.13
N LYS A 384 -6.93 -1.31 -51.95
CA LYS A 384 -8.18 -2.05 -51.72
C LYS A 384 -9.42 -1.17 -51.90
N THR A 385 -9.27 0.12 -51.61
CA THR A 385 -10.37 1.10 -51.63
C THR A 385 -10.43 1.88 -52.95
N ASP A 386 -9.27 2.19 -53.53
CA ASP A 386 -9.09 2.79 -54.86
C ASP A 386 -8.08 1.98 -55.68
N SER A 387 -8.59 1.07 -56.51
CA SER A 387 -7.76 0.20 -57.35
C SER A 387 -7.06 0.94 -58.50
N ALA A 388 -7.44 2.20 -58.79
CA ALA A 388 -6.82 3.05 -59.80
C ALA A 388 -5.66 3.90 -59.24
N SER A 389 -5.42 3.86 -57.92
CA SER A 389 -4.37 4.64 -57.27
C SER A 389 -2.97 4.24 -57.75
N LYS A 390 -2.19 5.24 -58.21
CA LYS A 390 -0.78 5.09 -58.62
C LYS A 390 0.21 5.33 -57.48
N LEU A 391 -0.27 5.55 -56.25
CA LEU A 391 0.58 5.79 -55.09
C LEU A 391 1.38 4.54 -54.74
N ASP A 392 2.65 4.74 -54.44
CA ASP A 392 3.60 3.72 -54.01
C ASP A 392 4.24 4.11 -52.67
N ALA A 393 5.03 3.20 -52.10
CA ALA A 393 5.70 3.42 -50.82
C ALA A 393 6.75 4.56 -50.86
N SER A 394 7.15 5.02 -52.06
CA SER A 394 8.13 6.10 -52.24
C SER A 394 7.49 7.50 -52.28
N SER A 395 6.15 7.59 -52.37
CA SER A 395 5.43 8.84 -52.36
C SER A 395 5.62 9.60 -51.03
N PRO A 396 5.94 10.92 -51.04
CA PRO A 396 6.09 11.72 -49.83
C PRO A 396 4.86 11.69 -48.92
N LEU A 397 3.65 11.62 -49.49
CA LEU A 397 2.40 11.54 -48.75
C LEU A 397 2.26 10.19 -48.03
N VAL A 398 2.57 9.08 -48.71
CA VAL A 398 2.53 7.73 -48.12
C VAL A 398 3.60 7.58 -47.06
N HIS A 399 4.80 8.13 -47.30
CA HIS A 399 5.88 8.16 -46.33
C HIS A 399 5.45 8.87 -45.03
N TYR A 400 4.80 10.03 -45.14
CA TYR A 400 4.31 10.76 -43.98
C TYR A 400 3.22 10.01 -43.21
N ILE A 401 2.23 9.45 -43.91
CA ILE A 401 1.17 8.62 -43.29
C ILE A 401 1.78 7.40 -42.61
N ALA A 402 2.77 6.75 -43.24
CA ALA A 402 3.48 5.61 -42.67
C ALA A 402 4.29 6.00 -41.42
N SER A 403 4.88 7.19 -41.37
CA SER A 403 5.54 7.72 -40.15
C SER A 403 4.55 7.90 -39.00
N LEU A 404 3.36 8.44 -39.27
CA LEU A 404 2.31 8.60 -38.25
C LEU A 404 1.79 7.25 -37.75
N VAL A 405 1.56 6.30 -38.67
CA VAL A 405 1.17 4.92 -38.32
C VAL A 405 2.27 4.25 -37.48
N ALA A 406 3.54 4.39 -37.87
CA ALA A 406 4.65 3.86 -37.09
C ALA A 406 4.70 4.48 -35.69
N ASN A 407 4.45 5.79 -35.54
CA ASN A 407 4.40 6.47 -34.24
C ASN A 407 3.27 5.94 -33.36
N LEU A 408 2.06 5.77 -33.91
CA LEU A 408 0.89 5.21 -33.21
C LEU A 408 1.16 3.79 -32.71
N VAL A 409 1.69 2.93 -33.59
CA VAL A 409 2.03 1.54 -33.27
C VAL A 409 3.16 1.46 -32.24
N ASN A 410 4.21 2.27 -32.39
CA ASN A 410 5.33 2.32 -31.44
C ASN A 410 4.91 2.83 -30.06
N ALA A 411 3.88 3.67 -30.00
CA ALA A 411 3.27 4.12 -28.76
C ALA A 411 2.22 3.15 -28.19
N ARG A 412 1.99 1.99 -28.85
CA ARG A 412 0.97 1.00 -28.45
C ARG A 412 -0.45 1.60 -28.34
N ASN A 413 -0.75 2.62 -29.12
CA ASN A 413 -2.10 3.20 -29.15
C ASN A 413 -2.89 2.54 -30.27
N PHE A 414 -3.93 1.78 -29.91
CA PHE A 414 -4.84 1.11 -30.85
C PHE A 414 -6.30 1.62 -30.70
N GLU A 415 -6.49 2.81 -30.15
CA GLU A 415 -7.82 3.41 -29.99
C GLU A 415 -8.33 3.94 -31.34
N PRO A 416 -9.51 3.51 -31.83
CA PRO A 416 -10.00 3.92 -33.15
C PRO A 416 -10.18 5.43 -33.32
N THR A 417 -10.56 6.14 -32.25
CA THR A 417 -10.78 7.59 -32.21
C THR A 417 -9.50 8.38 -32.48
N GLU A 418 -8.39 7.95 -31.87
CA GLU A 418 -7.04 8.52 -32.04
C GLU A 418 -6.50 8.28 -33.46
N TRP A 419 -6.73 7.08 -34.01
CA TRP A 419 -6.33 6.77 -35.38
C TRP A 419 -7.12 7.60 -36.40
N ASP A 420 -8.41 7.78 -36.18
CA ASP A 420 -9.27 8.60 -37.03
C ASP A 420 -8.82 10.08 -36.99
N SER A 421 -8.55 10.62 -35.80
CA SER A 421 -8.12 12.02 -35.64
C SER A 421 -6.75 12.27 -36.28
N ALA A 422 -5.81 11.31 -36.16
CA ALA A 422 -4.45 11.45 -36.63
C ALA A 422 -4.30 11.27 -38.15
N LEU A 423 -5.06 10.34 -38.76
CA LEU A 423 -4.77 9.87 -40.12
C LEU A 423 -5.81 10.27 -41.16
N VAL A 424 -7.08 10.47 -40.81
CA VAL A 424 -8.18 10.68 -41.79
C VAL A 424 -7.92 11.89 -42.68
N SER A 425 -7.40 12.99 -42.11
CA SER A 425 -7.09 14.22 -42.85
C SER A 425 -6.06 13.99 -43.96
N TYR A 426 -5.03 13.18 -43.69
CA TYR A 426 -3.95 12.89 -44.66
C TYR A 426 -4.33 11.78 -45.64
N VAL A 427 -5.03 10.74 -45.18
CA VAL A 427 -5.55 9.67 -46.04
C VAL A 427 -6.59 10.23 -47.03
N SER A 428 -7.37 11.23 -46.63
CA SER A 428 -8.30 11.93 -47.52
C SER A 428 -7.60 12.64 -48.70
N LEU A 429 -6.32 13.03 -48.55
CA LEU A 429 -5.51 13.61 -49.64
C LEU A 429 -5.02 12.55 -50.63
N ALA A 430 -4.92 11.30 -50.18
CA ALA A 430 -4.51 10.17 -51.01
C ALA A 430 -5.67 9.58 -51.84
N LEU A 431 -6.92 9.95 -51.52
CA LEU A 431 -8.12 9.46 -52.18
C LEU A 431 -8.75 10.50 -53.13
N PRO A 432 -9.37 10.06 -54.25
CA PRO A 432 -10.12 10.95 -55.14
C PRO A 432 -11.27 11.70 -54.43
N HIS A 433 -11.56 12.92 -54.91
CA HIS A 433 -12.56 13.81 -54.32
C HIS A 433 -13.98 13.21 -54.27
N SER A 434 -14.27 12.24 -55.15
CA SER A 434 -15.55 11.53 -55.24
C SER A 434 -15.81 10.52 -54.11
N ILE A 435 -14.76 9.96 -53.49
CA ILE A 435 -14.89 8.86 -52.51
C ILE A 435 -14.33 9.18 -51.12
N ARG A 436 -13.54 10.26 -51.00
CA ARG A 436 -12.77 10.56 -49.78
C ARG A 436 -13.59 10.70 -48.48
N ALA A 437 -14.81 11.26 -48.53
CA ALA A 437 -15.59 11.60 -47.33
C ALA A 437 -16.09 10.39 -46.52
N ASN A 438 -16.33 9.25 -47.17
CA ASN A 438 -16.89 8.05 -46.53
C ASN A 438 -15.88 6.88 -46.45
N GLN A 439 -14.80 6.92 -47.24
CA GLN A 439 -13.88 5.80 -47.39
C GLN A 439 -12.54 6.00 -46.66
N ALA A 440 -12.18 7.25 -46.29
CA ALA A 440 -10.93 7.51 -45.57
C ALA A 440 -10.90 6.82 -44.19
N GLN A 441 -12.02 6.84 -43.44
CA GLN A 441 -12.15 6.11 -42.17
C GLN A 441 -12.03 4.59 -42.37
N THR A 442 -12.61 4.05 -43.44
CA THR A 442 -12.49 2.61 -43.77
C THR A 442 -11.04 2.20 -44.01
N VAL A 443 -10.26 3.04 -44.72
CA VAL A 443 -8.82 2.81 -44.95
C VAL A 443 -8.06 2.85 -43.62
N VAL A 444 -8.32 3.84 -42.76
CA VAL A 444 -7.67 3.97 -41.44
C VAL A 444 -7.95 2.75 -40.57
N ARG A 445 -9.21 2.31 -40.49
CA ARG A 445 -9.60 1.12 -39.73
C ARG A 445 -8.96 -0.16 -40.25
N ALA A 446 -8.86 -0.33 -41.57
CA ALA A 446 -8.20 -1.49 -42.16
C ALA A 446 -6.69 -1.53 -41.85
N VAL A 447 -6.04 -0.37 -41.72
CA VAL A 447 -4.64 -0.29 -41.26
C VAL A 447 -4.56 -0.60 -39.77
N LEU A 448 -5.43 -0.03 -38.94
CA LEU A 448 -5.50 -0.29 -37.50
C LEU A 448 -5.66 -1.78 -37.17
N GLU A 449 -6.66 -2.46 -37.76
CA GLU A 449 -6.94 -3.88 -37.52
C GLU A 449 -5.73 -4.76 -37.86
N LYS A 450 -5.07 -4.47 -38.99
CA LYS A 450 -3.89 -5.21 -39.43
C LYS A 450 -2.69 -4.94 -38.53
N SER A 451 -2.48 -3.68 -38.13
CA SER A 451 -1.41 -3.29 -37.20
C SER A 451 -1.59 -3.85 -35.79
N ALA A 452 -2.82 -3.89 -35.26
CA ALA A 452 -3.13 -4.50 -33.97
C ALA A 452 -2.94 -6.03 -34.00
N SER A 453 -3.37 -6.68 -35.09
CA SER A 453 -3.17 -8.12 -35.28
C SER A 453 -1.69 -8.51 -35.41
N ASP A 454 -0.87 -7.71 -36.08
CA ASP A 454 0.57 -7.97 -36.24
C ASP A 454 1.34 -7.84 -34.90
N GLU A 455 0.77 -7.11 -33.93
CA GLU A 455 1.30 -6.90 -32.57
C GLU A 455 0.64 -7.78 -31.49
N GLY A 456 -0.36 -8.59 -31.85
CA GLY A 456 -0.98 -9.61 -31.00
C GLY A 456 -2.02 -9.10 -29.99
N GLU A 457 -2.67 -7.95 -30.25
CA GLU A 457 -3.71 -7.40 -29.38
C GLU A 457 -5.14 -7.70 -29.90
N GLU A 458 -6.05 -8.10 -29.00
CA GLU A 458 -7.49 -8.30 -29.30
C GLU A 458 -8.29 -7.09 -28.81
N ILE A 459 -9.10 -6.50 -29.69
CA ILE A 459 -9.96 -5.35 -29.37
C ILE A 459 -11.20 -5.85 -28.61
N GLU A 460 -11.15 -5.92 -27.27
CA GLU A 460 -12.28 -6.32 -26.43
C GLU A 460 -13.31 -5.17 -26.28
N MET A 461 -14.57 -5.44 -26.65
CA MET A 461 -15.71 -4.54 -26.39
C MET A 461 -16.64 -5.17 -25.35
N PHE A 462 -16.99 -4.43 -24.30
CA PHE A 462 -18.06 -4.85 -23.37
C PHE A 462 -19.42 -4.69 -24.07
N PRO A 463 -20.26 -5.74 -24.17
CA PRO A 463 -21.59 -5.60 -24.73
C PRO A 463 -22.51 -4.83 -23.76
N ASP A 464 -23.12 -3.78 -24.27
CA ASP A 464 -23.91 -2.76 -23.55
C ASP A 464 -25.37 -3.20 -23.27
N GLU A 465 -25.62 -4.49 -23.00
CA GLU A 465 -26.96 -5.10 -23.08
C GLU A 465 -27.70 -5.34 -21.75
N GLU A 466 -27.29 -4.79 -20.60
CA GLU A 466 -28.00 -5.04 -19.32
C GLU A 466 -28.88 -3.88 -18.83
N GLU A 467 -30.19 -4.14 -18.64
CA GLU A 467 -31.17 -3.24 -17.99
C GLU A 467 -30.75 -2.83 -16.56
N GLY A 468 -30.99 -1.56 -16.20
CA GLY A 468 -30.73 -0.97 -14.87
C GLY A 468 -29.91 0.33 -14.92
N GLU A 469 -30.19 1.28 -14.03
CA GLU A 469 -29.43 2.52 -13.88
C GLU A 469 -28.06 2.24 -13.26
N ASP A 470 -27.00 2.66 -13.95
CA ASP A 470 -25.63 2.62 -13.42
C ASP A 470 -25.45 3.75 -12.39
N LEU A 471 -25.05 3.38 -11.17
CA LEU A 471 -24.65 4.32 -10.14
C LEU A 471 -23.22 4.80 -10.36
N CYS A 472 -22.32 3.93 -10.84
CA CYS A 472 -20.97 4.32 -11.21
C CYS A 472 -20.41 3.40 -12.30
N ASN A 473 -19.50 3.93 -13.11
CA ASN A 473 -18.67 3.16 -14.04
C ASN A 473 -17.29 3.84 -14.12
N CYS A 474 -16.35 3.38 -13.31
CA CYS A 474 -15.06 4.02 -13.13
C CYS A 474 -13.91 3.03 -13.23
N THR A 475 -12.79 3.50 -13.78
CA THR A 475 -11.51 2.78 -13.80
C THR A 475 -10.54 3.50 -12.89
N PHE A 476 -9.96 2.80 -11.91
CA PHE A 476 -9.09 3.43 -10.91
C PHE A 476 -8.04 2.46 -10.36
N SER A 477 -7.01 3.05 -9.76
CA SER A 477 -6.00 2.36 -8.95
C SER A 477 -6.15 2.76 -7.48
N LEU A 478 -5.89 1.84 -6.57
CA LEU A 478 -6.02 2.07 -5.13
C LEU A 478 -4.87 1.44 -4.35
N ALA A 479 -4.34 2.18 -3.39
CA ALA A 479 -3.32 1.67 -2.47
C ALA A 479 -3.47 2.34 -1.11
N TYR A 480 -2.88 1.70 -0.10
CA TYR A 480 -2.95 2.15 1.29
C TYR A 480 -1.62 1.89 1.98
N GLY A 481 -1.02 2.93 2.56
CA GLY A 481 0.36 2.80 3.00
C GLY A 481 1.24 2.40 1.80
N ALA A 482 2.42 1.82 2.02
CA ALA A 482 3.33 1.47 0.91
C ALA A 482 2.86 0.28 0.04
N LYS A 483 1.61 -0.18 0.18
CA LYS A 483 1.08 -1.40 -0.43
C LYS A 483 -0.05 -1.09 -1.42
N ILE A 484 0.16 -1.50 -2.66
CA ILE A 484 -0.81 -1.43 -3.75
C ILE A 484 -1.87 -2.50 -3.51
N LEU A 485 -3.13 -2.10 -3.67
CA LEU A 485 -4.28 -2.96 -3.42
C LEU A 485 -5.04 -3.27 -4.71
N LEU A 486 -5.22 -2.26 -5.56
CA LEU A 486 -5.83 -2.35 -6.88
C LEU A 486 -5.04 -1.53 -7.89
N ASN A 487 -4.94 -2.02 -9.12
CA ASN A 487 -4.27 -1.38 -10.24
C ASN A 487 -5.17 -1.44 -11.48
N THR A 488 -5.58 -0.28 -12.02
CA THR A 488 -6.43 -0.12 -13.21
C THR A 488 -7.63 -1.08 -13.17
N ALA A 489 -8.33 -1.06 -12.04
CA ALA A 489 -9.51 -1.88 -11.79
C ALA A 489 -10.76 -1.15 -12.27
N THR A 490 -11.64 -1.86 -12.95
CA THR A 490 -12.94 -1.35 -13.37
C THR A 490 -14.00 -1.69 -12.33
N LEU A 491 -14.78 -0.70 -11.91
CA LEU A 491 -15.89 -0.87 -10.97
C LEU A 491 -17.17 -0.27 -11.57
N ARG A 492 -18.13 -1.16 -11.83
CA ARG A 492 -19.47 -0.80 -12.28
C ARG A 492 -20.49 -1.27 -11.25
N LEU A 493 -21.25 -0.33 -10.69
CA LEU A 493 -22.29 -0.58 -9.69
C LEU A 493 -23.65 -0.18 -10.25
N LYS A 494 -24.66 -1.00 -10.01
CA LYS A 494 -26.05 -0.78 -10.42
C LYS A 494 -26.94 -0.49 -9.22
N ARG A 495 -28.01 0.28 -9.45
CA ARG A 495 -29.01 0.62 -8.42
C ARG A 495 -29.82 -0.60 -7.98
N GLY A 496 -29.99 -0.79 -6.66
CA GLY A 496 -30.77 -1.88 -6.06
C GLY A 496 -30.07 -3.24 -5.93
N HIS A 497 -28.82 -3.34 -6.37
CA HIS A 497 -28.02 -4.56 -6.28
C HIS A 497 -27.32 -4.71 -4.92
N ARG A 498 -27.05 -5.96 -4.52
CA ARG A 498 -26.37 -6.29 -3.26
C ARG A 498 -25.06 -7.01 -3.55
N TYR A 499 -23.97 -6.26 -3.49
CA TYR A 499 -22.63 -6.71 -3.82
C TYR A 499 -21.92 -7.27 -2.59
N GLY A 500 -21.48 -8.53 -2.65
CA GLY A 500 -20.52 -9.09 -1.70
C GLY A 500 -19.10 -8.83 -2.17
N LEU A 501 -18.30 -8.11 -1.38
CA LEU A 501 -16.91 -7.82 -1.71
C LEU A 501 -16.00 -8.91 -1.14
N CYS A 502 -15.48 -9.77 -2.00
CA CYS A 502 -14.70 -10.96 -1.65
C CYS A 502 -13.24 -10.86 -2.10
N GLY A 503 -12.32 -11.45 -1.34
CA GLY A 503 -10.90 -11.53 -1.68
C GLY A 503 -10.07 -11.87 -0.45
N ARG A 504 -8.79 -12.21 -0.65
CA ARG A 504 -7.84 -12.51 0.44
C ARG A 504 -7.74 -11.35 1.44
N ASN A 505 -7.24 -11.64 2.64
CA ASN A 505 -7.00 -10.57 3.61
C ASN A 505 -5.80 -9.71 3.20
N GLY A 506 -5.92 -8.41 3.42
CA GLY A 506 -4.93 -7.44 2.95
C GLY A 506 -4.93 -7.19 1.43
N THR A 507 -5.96 -7.60 0.69
CA THR A 507 -6.20 -7.19 -0.71
C THR A 507 -6.87 -5.82 -0.83
N GLY A 508 -7.29 -5.22 0.29
CA GLY A 508 -7.79 -3.85 0.31
C GLY A 508 -9.31 -3.68 0.39
N LYS A 509 -10.07 -4.69 0.84
CA LYS A 509 -11.54 -4.64 0.95
C LYS A 509 -12.06 -3.41 1.72
N SER A 510 -11.67 -3.25 2.98
CA SER A 510 -12.06 -2.10 3.82
C SER A 510 -11.48 -0.79 3.29
N THR A 511 -10.26 -0.80 2.74
CA THR A 511 -9.66 0.38 2.12
C THR A 511 -10.49 0.85 0.94
N LEU A 512 -10.96 -0.06 0.07
CA LEU A 512 -11.81 0.27 -1.06
C LEU A 512 -13.12 0.92 -0.60
N MET A 513 -13.76 0.37 0.45
CA MET A 513 -14.98 0.98 0.99
C MET A 513 -14.72 2.39 1.54
N ARG A 514 -13.63 2.58 2.30
CA ARG A 514 -13.23 3.90 2.79
C ARG A 514 -12.89 4.88 1.66
N ALA A 515 -12.28 4.39 0.58
CA ALA A 515 -11.97 5.22 -0.57
C ALA A 515 -13.24 5.67 -1.31
N ILE A 516 -14.26 4.79 -1.39
CA ILE A 516 -15.57 5.13 -1.96
C ILE A 516 -16.27 6.19 -1.09
N ASP A 517 -16.31 6.01 0.24
CA ASP A 517 -16.97 6.95 1.16
C ASP A 517 -16.29 8.33 1.17
N ASN A 518 -14.96 8.37 1.14
CA ASN A 518 -14.18 9.62 1.14
C ASN A 518 -14.05 10.28 -0.25
N GLY A 519 -14.65 9.71 -1.31
CA GLY A 519 -14.52 10.23 -2.67
C GLY A 519 -13.09 10.20 -3.23
N GLN A 520 -12.28 9.21 -2.81
CA GLN A 520 -10.89 9.03 -3.24
C GLN A 520 -10.76 8.15 -4.50
N VAL A 521 -11.84 7.48 -4.89
CA VAL A 521 -11.89 6.65 -6.10
C VAL A 521 -12.04 7.55 -7.32
N GLU A 522 -11.09 7.45 -8.25
CA GLU A 522 -11.10 8.23 -9.48
C GLU A 522 -12.29 7.85 -10.37
N GLY A 523 -13.00 8.86 -10.89
CA GLY A 523 -14.21 8.67 -11.71
C GLY A 523 -15.45 8.25 -10.93
N PHE A 524 -15.40 8.14 -9.59
CA PHE A 524 -16.59 7.89 -8.78
C PHE A 524 -17.46 9.17 -8.70
N PRO A 525 -18.79 9.06 -8.83
CA PRO A 525 -19.69 10.21 -8.74
C PRO A 525 -19.51 11.00 -7.45
N SER A 526 -19.79 12.30 -7.50
CA SER A 526 -19.72 13.14 -6.31
C SER A 526 -20.81 12.78 -5.29
N PRO A 527 -20.64 13.09 -4.00
CA PRO A 527 -21.65 12.84 -2.96
C PRO A 527 -23.01 13.52 -3.22
N ASP A 528 -23.05 14.55 -4.07
CA ASP A 528 -24.28 15.24 -4.48
C ASP A 528 -25.10 14.43 -5.49
N GLU A 529 -24.46 13.56 -6.28
CA GLU A 529 -25.10 12.68 -7.26
C GLU A 529 -25.45 11.31 -6.66
N VAL A 530 -24.52 10.72 -5.90
CA VAL A 530 -24.69 9.42 -5.28
C VAL A 530 -24.29 9.50 -3.81
N ARG A 531 -25.27 9.36 -2.92
CA ARG A 531 -25.03 9.43 -1.48
C ARG A 531 -24.53 8.08 -0.95
N THR A 532 -23.26 8.04 -0.58
CA THR A 532 -22.62 6.90 0.10
C THR A 532 -22.71 7.06 1.61
N PHE A 533 -22.88 5.96 2.34
CA PHE A 533 -22.83 5.96 3.80
C PHE A 533 -22.06 4.75 4.31
N TYR A 534 -20.89 5.00 4.91
CA TYR A 534 -20.09 3.98 5.58
C TYR A 534 -20.55 3.73 7.02
N VAL A 535 -20.93 2.49 7.30
CA VAL A 535 -21.43 2.06 8.61
C VAL A 535 -20.25 1.65 9.49
N GLU A 536 -19.66 2.60 10.21
CA GLU A 536 -18.61 2.32 11.22
C GLU A 536 -19.20 2.09 12.63
N HIS A 537 -18.48 1.30 13.43
CA HIS A 537 -18.85 0.94 14.79
C HIS A 537 -18.27 1.87 15.87
N ASP A 538 -17.38 2.80 15.49
CA ASP A 538 -16.65 3.64 16.43
C ASP A 538 -17.50 4.84 16.85
N VAL A 539 -17.91 4.85 18.11
CA VAL A 539 -18.42 6.04 18.79
C VAL A 539 -17.20 6.65 19.48
N ASP A 540 -16.82 7.86 19.07
CA ASP A 540 -15.68 8.57 19.66
C ASP A 540 -15.86 8.70 21.19
N GLY A 541 -14.75 8.52 21.93
CA GLY A 541 -14.76 8.49 23.40
C GLY A 541 -15.35 9.75 24.04
N ASP A 542 -15.23 10.89 23.37
CA ASP A 542 -15.71 12.20 23.82
C ASP A 542 -17.25 12.33 23.75
N GLU A 543 -17.97 11.42 23.08
CA GLU A 543 -19.42 11.49 22.88
C GLU A 543 -20.22 10.46 23.69
N THR A 544 -19.55 9.73 24.58
CA THR A 544 -20.14 8.62 25.36
C THR A 544 -21.26 9.04 26.31
N GLU A 545 -21.28 10.31 26.73
CA GLU A 545 -22.30 10.89 27.63
C GLU A 545 -23.56 11.40 26.90
N ASN A 546 -23.50 11.58 25.57
CA ASN A 546 -24.64 12.08 24.80
C ASN A 546 -25.78 11.06 24.77
N THR A 547 -27.02 11.54 24.78
CA THR A 547 -28.19 10.68 24.56
C THR A 547 -28.26 10.25 23.09
N ILE A 548 -28.83 9.08 22.83
CA ILE A 548 -28.93 8.52 21.47
C ILE A 548 -29.62 9.50 20.51
N ILE A 549 -30.71 10.14 20.95
CA ILE A 549 -31.42 11.12 20.11
C ILE A 549 -30.57 12.37 19.85
N SER A 550 -29.88 12.89 20.86
CA SER A 550 -29.03 14.08 20.71
C SER A 550 -27.87 13.85 19.74
N PHE A 551 -27.32 12.64 19.70
CA PHE A 551 -26.24 12.26 18.79
C PHE A 551 -26.71 12.18 17.34
N VAL A 552 -27.89 11.61 17.09
CA VAL A 552 -28.47 11.60 15.74
C VAL A 552 -28.75 13.03 15.25
N LEU A 553 -29.29 13.90 16.13
CA LEU A 553 -29.59 15.29 15.79
C LEU A 553 -28.35 16.18 15.60
N LYS A 554 -27.21 15.80 16.20
CA LYS A 554 -25.95 16.52 16.03
C LYS A 554 -25.35 16.33 14.64
N ASP A 555 -25.71 15.26 13.93
CA ASP A 555 -25.22 14.98 12.59
C ASP A 555 -25.85 15.95 11.57
N LYS A 556 -25.06 16.94 11.15
CA LYS A 556 -25.49 17.99 10.20
C LYS A 556 -25.92 17.43 8.84
N ARG A 557 -25.58 16.19 8.52
CA ARG A 557 -25.96 15.50 7.27
C ARG A 557 -27.41 15.03 7.30
N ILE A 558 -28.01 14.85 8.48
CA ILE A 558 -29.38 14.40 8.64
C ILE A 558 -30.31 15.62 8.65
N LEU A 559 -30.97 15.88 7.52
CA LEU A 559 -31.88 17.01 7.34
C LEU A 559 -33.33 16.66 7.73
N LYS A 560 -33.52 15.98 8.86
CA LYS A 560 -34.84 15.51 9.36
C LYS A 560 -35.16 16.16 10.70
N ASP A 561 -36.44 16.27 11.01
CA ASP A 561 -36.88 16.78 12.30
C ASP A 561 -36.74 15.72 13.40
N GLU A 562 -36.75 16.16 14.66
CA GLU A 562 -36.62 15.26 15.81
C GLU A 562 -37.74 14.21 15.85
N ALA A 563 -38.96 14.55 15.40
CA ALA A 563 -40.08 13.64 15.38
C ALA A 563 -39.83 12.46 14.42
N GLU A 564 -39.29 12.72 13.24
CA GLU A 564 -38.93 11.70 12.25
C GLU A 564 -37.73 10.87 12.72
N CYS A 565 -36.71 11.49 13.34
CA CYS A 565 -35.60 10.77 13.98
C CYS A 565 -36.09 9.79 15.06
N ARG A 566 -36.97 10.23 15.97
CA ARG A 566 -37.54 9.38 17.02
C ARG A 566 -38.39 8.24 16.45
N ARG A 567 -39.11 8.49 15.36
CA ARG A 567 -39.91 7.47 14.67
C ARG A 567 -39.01 6.40 14.05
N VAL A 568 -37.97 6.78 13.31
CA VAL A 568 -37.02 5.83 12.69
C VAL A 568 -36.28 5.02 13.77
N LEU A 569 -35.82 5.66 14.85
CA LEU A 569 -35.23 4.97 15.98
C LEU A 569 -36.18 3.93 16.59
N ASN A 570 -37.48 4.24 16.69
CA ASN A 570 -38.48 3.29 17.17
C ASN A 570 -38.67 2.11 16.18
N THR A 571 -38.63 2.34 14.87
CA THR A 571 -38.77 1.26 13.86
C THR A 571 -37.63 0.25 13.89
N VAL A 572 -36.41 0.66 14.25
CA VAL A 572 -35.27 -0.26 14.42
C VAL A 572 -35.21 -0.91 15.81
N GLY A 573 -36.10 -0.49 16.73
CA GLY A 573 -36.28 -1.11 18.06
C GLY A 573 -35.81 -0.27 19.26
N PHE A 574 -35.44 1.01 19.09
CA PHE A 574 -35.16 1.90 20.24
C PHE A 574 -36.47 2.46 20.81
N THR A 575 -36.90 1.94 21.95
CA THR A 575 -38.03 2.49 22.72
C THR A 575 -37.75 3.91 23.19
N HIS A 576 -38.80 4.68 23.49
CA HIS A 576 -38.69 6.08 23.89
C HIS A 576 -37.75 6.28 25.09
N ASP A 577 -37.85 5.42 26.11
CA ASP A 577 -36.97 5.47 27.30
C ASP A 577 -35.49 5.21 26.95
N ARG A 578 -35.24 4.35 25.96
CA ARG A 578 -33.88 4.01 25.53
C ARG A 578 -33.28 5.10 24.66
N GLN A 579 -34.07 5.84 23.89
CA GLN A 579 -33.60 6.98 23.09
C GLN A 579 -32.95 8.08 23.96
N GLU A 580 -33.37 8.18 25.23
CA GLU A 580 -32.81 9.10 26.23
C GLU A 580 -31.60 8.53 26.99
N SER A 581 -31.23 7.26 26.76
CA SER A 581 -30.05 6.66 27.40
C SER A 581 -28.75 7.12 26.74
N ALA A 582 -27.67 7.11 27.52
CA ALA A 582 -26.34 7.47 27.04
C ALA A 582 -25.80 6.42 26.08
N ILE A 583 -25.15 6.84 24.99
CA ILE A 583 -24.62 5.95 23.94
C ILE A 583 -23.55 5.01 24.48
N GLY A 584 -22.77 5.44 25.47
CA GLY A 584 -21.76 4.61 26.13
C GLY A 584 -22.33 3.34 26.78
N SER A 585 -23.63 3.31 27.08
CA SER A 585 -24.32 2.15 27.65
C SER A 585 -24.81 1.12 26.61
N LEU A 586 -24.74 1.45 25.31
CA LEU A 586 -25.19 0.56 24.23
C LEU A 586 -24.22 -0.59 24.02
N SER A 587 -24.76 -1.81 23.91
CA SER A 587 -23.97 -2.95 23.42
C SER A 587 -23.65 -2.80 21.94
N GLY A 588 -22.64 -3.53 21.45
CA GLY A 588 -22.19 -3.47 20.05
C GLY A 588 -23.33 -3.63 19.03
N GLY A 589 -24.26 -4.58 19.26
CA GLY A 589 -25.40 -4.75 18.37
C GLY A 589 -26.44 -3.61 18.42
N TRP A 590 -26.56 -2.90 19.53
CA TRP A 590 -27.37 -1.67 19.56
C TRP A 590 -26.65 -0.52 18.87
N LYS A 591 -25.32 -0.42 18.98
CA LYS A 591 -24.54 0.56 18.21
C LYS A 591 -24.70 0.34 16.71
N MET A 592 -24.70 -0.91 16.26
CA MET A 592 -24.94 -1.24 14.85
C MET A 592 -26.33 -0.81 14.38
N LYS A 593 -27.38 -1.10 15.17
CA LYS A 593 -28.74 -0.63 14.87
C LYS A 593 -28.84 0.89 14.84
N LEU A 594 -28.09 1.60 15.69
CA LEU A 594 -28.02 3.05 15.68
C LEU A 594 -27.35 3.57 14.41
N ALA A 595 -26.25 2.96 13.97
CA ALA A 595 -25.56 3.32 12.74
C ALA A 595 -26.45 3.08 11.50
N LEU A 596 -27.18 1.97 11.46
CA LEU A 596 -28.17 1.68 10.43
C LEU A 596 -29.34 2.68 10.45
N ALA A 597 -29.83 3.06 11.63
CA ALA A 597 -30.87 4.09 11.75
C ALA A 597 -30.41 5.45 11.21
N ARG A 598 -29.14 5.81 11.42
CA ARG A 598 -28.54 7.02 10.82
C ARG A 598 -28.47 6.92 9.30
N ALA A 599 -28.10 5.75 8.77
CA ALA A 599 -28.05 5.52 7.34
C ALA A 599 -29.45 5.65 6.68
N ILE A 600 -30.50 5.18 7.37
CA ILE A 600 -31.91 5.36 6.94
C ILE A 600 -32.27 6.84 6.91
N LEU A 601 -31.95 7.58 7.97
CA LEU A 601 -32.25 9.01 8.08
C LEU A 601 -31.48 9.87 7.07
N PHE A 602 -30.30 9.42 6.66
CA PHE A 602 -29.47 10.05 5.64
C PHE A 602 -29.97 9.78 4.20
N GLU A 603 -30.83 8.78 4.01
CA GLU A 603 -31.34 8.33 2.70
C GLU A 603 -30.21 7.96 1.72
N ALA A 604 -29.29 7.10 2.14
CA ALA A 604 -28.16 6.66 1.31
C ALA A 604 -28.60 5.90 0.04
N ASP A 605 -27.95 6.19 -1.10
CA ASP A 605 -28.07 5.43 -2.34
C ASP A 605 -27.20 4.15 -2.30
N ILE A 606 -26.03 4.24 -1.65
CA ILE A 606 -25.11 3.13 -1.45
C ILE A 606 -24.79 2.96 0.04
N LEU A 607 -25.13 1.80 0.60
CA LEU A 607 -24.74 1.37 1.94
C LEU A 607 -23.45 0.57 1.90
N LEU A 608 -22.44 1.03 2.64
CA LEU A 608 -21.16 0.35 2.77
C LEU A 608 -21.08 -0.30 4.15
N LEU A 609 -21.03 -1.63 4.18
CA LEU A 609 -21.11 -2.45 5.40
C LEU A 609 -19.82 -3.27 5.55
N ASP A 610 -19.01 -2.96 6.57
CA ASP A 610 -17.78 -3.68 6.89
C ASP A 610 -17.98 -4.57 8.11
N GLU A 611 -17.91 -5.89 7.90
CA GLU A 611 -18.15 -6.94 8.90
C GLU A 611 -19.38 -6.70 9.79
N PRO A 612 -20.58 -6.52 9.20
CA PRO A 612 -21.74 -6.04 9.94
C PRO A 612 -22.32 -7.05 10.93
N THR A 613 -21.89 -8.31 10.87
CA THR A 613 -22.26 -9.38 11.80
C THR A 613 -21.43 -9.35 13.09
N ASN A 614 -20.35 -8.55 13.15
CA ASN A 614 -19.53 -8.42 14.35
C ASN A 614 -20.33 -7.86 15.52
N HIS A 615 -20.11 -8.44 16.71
CA HIS A 615 -20.81 -8.07 17.95
C HIS A 615 -22.35 -8.22 17.92
N LEU A 616 -22.90 -8.89 16.90
CA LEU A 616 -24.31 -9.26 16.82
C LEU A 616 -24.54 -10.67 17.34
N ASP A 617 -25.67 -10.88 18.02
CA ASP A 617 -26.18 -12.21 18.29
C ASP A 617 -26.95 -12.75 17.09
N VAL A 618 -27.25 -14.05 17.11
CA VAL A 618 -27.93 -14.76 16.01
C VAL A 618 -29.28 -14.12 15.66
N LEU A 619 -29.99 -13.56 16.65
CA LEU A 619 -31.29 -12.91 16.45
C LEU A 619 -31.14 -11.58 15.68
N ASN A 620 -30.13 -10.77 16.03
CA ASN A 620 -29.88 -9.50 15.35
C ASN A 620 -29.27 -9.69 13.96
N VAL A 621 -28.49 -10.75 13.72
CA VAL A 621 -28.03 -11.13 12.37
C VAL A 621 -29.22 -11.44 11.46
N ALA A 622 -30.16 -12.27 11.91
CA ALA A 622 -31.36 -12.59 11.14
C ALA A 622 -32.24 -11.35 10.87
N TRP A 623 -32.32 -10.42 11.81
CA TRP A 623 -33.00 -9.13 11.58
C TRP A 623 -32.30 -8.31 10.48
N LEU A 624 -30.96 -8.26 10.49
CA LEU A 624 -30.19 -7.53 9.50
C LEU A 624 -30.33 -8.14 8.10
N GLU A 625 -30.34 -9.47 7.98
CA GLU A 625 -30.60 -10.17 6.72
C GLU A 625 -31.96 -9.77 6.12
N ASN A 626 -33.01 -9.79 6.94
CA ASN A 626 -34.35 -9.38 6.53
C ASN A 626 -34.42 -7.90 6.13
N TYR A 627 -33.68 -7.04 6.84
CA TYR A 627 -33.62 -5.62 6.52
C TYR A 627 -32.94 -5.38 5.16
N LEU A 628 -31.73 -5.92 4.95
CA LEU A 628 -30.98 -5.72 3.70
C LEU A 628 -31.68 -6.32 2.47
N THR A 629 -32.38 -7.44 2.64
CA THR A 629 -33.17 -8.05 1.55
C THR A 629 -34.45 -7.25 1.23
N SER A 630 -34.98 -6.47 2.18
CA SER A 630 -36.14 -5.60 1.94
C SER A 630 -35.81 -4.34 1.14
N LEU A 631 -34.53 -3.95 1.06
CA LEU A 631 -34.06 -2.78 0.32
C LEU A 631 -33.93 -3.11 -1.18
N THR A 632 -34.90 -2.68 -1.98
CA THR A 632 -34.91 -2.90 -3.44
C THR A 632 -34.34 -1.74 -4.26
N THR A 633 -34.32 -0.53 -3.69
CA THR A 633 -33.87 0.70 -4.36
C THR A 633 -32.46 1.13 -3.94
N CYS A 634 -32.04 0.76 -2.74
CA CYS A 634 -30.73 1.07 -2.19
C CYS A 634 -29.73 -0.05 -2.55
N THR A 635 -28.55 0.33 -3.02
CA THR A 635 -27.46 -0.60 -3.31
C THR A 635 -26.63 -0.83 -2.06
N SER A 636 -26.16 -2.06 -1.83
CA SER A 636 -25.30 -2.35 -0.67
C SER A 636 -24.02 -3.05 -1.09
N ILE A 637 -22.87 -2.57 -0.60
CA ILE A 637 -21.58 -3.28 -0.69
C ILE A 637 -21.26 -3.83 0.69
N ILE A 638 -21.08 -5.14 0.76
CA ILE A 638 -20.97 -5.88 2.02
C ILE A 638 -19.65 -6.65 2.03
N VAL A 639 -18.83 -6.40 3.04
CA VAL A 639 -17.70 -7.25 3.43
C VAL A 639 -18.14 -8.05 4.65
N SER A 640 -18.08 -9.37 4.58
CA SER A 640 -18.42 -10.24 5.72
C SER A 640 -17.65 -11.55 5.62
N HIS A 641 -17.13 -12.01 6.75
CA HIS A 641 -16.54 -13.35 6.88
C HIS A 641 -17.58 -14.45 7.08
N ASP A 642 -18.83 -14.11 7.42
CA ASP A 642 -19.93 -15.06 7.54
C ASP A 642 -20.45 -15.48 6.14
N SER A 643 -20.13 -16.72 5.76
CA SER A 643 -20.55 -17.32 4.49
C SER A 643 -22.07 -17.55 4.41
N GLY A 644 -22.73 -17.82 5.54
CA GLY A 644 -24.18 -17.98 5.58
C GLY A 644 -24.86 -16.65 5.27
N PHE A 645 -24.43 -15.59 5.95
CA PHE A 645 -24.93 -14.23 5.76
C PHE A 645 -24.76 -13.73 4.32
N LEU A 646 -23.54 -13.84 3.74
CA LEU A 646 -23.31 -13.42 2.36
C LEU A 646 -24.17 -14.22 1.37
N ASN A 647 -24.29 -15.53 1.57
CA ASN A 647 -25.05 -16.37 0.65
C ASN A 647 -26.56 -16.07 0.67
N ASN A 648 -27.08 -15.60 1.80
CA ASN A 648 -28.49 -15.25 1.96
C ASN A 648 -28.84 -13.88 1.35
N ILE A 649 -27.90 -12.93 1.35
CA ILE A 649 -28.18 -11.53 0.97
C ILE A 649 -27.71 -11.18 -0.44
N THR A 650 -26.52 -11.64 -0.87
CA THR A 650 -25.85 -11.08 -2.05
C THR A 650 -26.48 -11.52 -3.37
N THR A 651 -26.54 -10.59 -4.32
CA THR A 651 -26.97 -10.84 -5.71
C THR A 651 -25.78 -10.97 -6.66
N ASP A 652 -24.67 -10.31 -6.32
CA ASP A 652 -23.46 -10.22 -7.11
C ASP A 652 -22.26 -10.28 -6.17
N ILE A 653 -21.14 -10.82 -6.65
CA ILE A 653 -19.86 -10.86 -5.93
C ILE A 653 -18.84 -10.02 -6.68
N LEU A 654 -18.23 -9.06 -5.99
CA LEU A 654 -17.05 -8.33 -6.44
C LEU A 654 -15.82 -9.03 -5.89
N HIS A 655 -15.09 -9.75 -6.74
CA HIS A 655 -13.91 -10.50 -6.36
C HIS A 655 -12.65 -9.67 -6.63
N LEU A 656 -11.90 -9.33 -5.57
CA LEU A 656 -10.56 -8.77 -5.68
C LEU A 656 -9.55 -9.90 -5.88
N ASN A 657 -8.92 -9.94 -7.04
CA ASN A 657 -7.84 -10.87 -7.33
C ASN A 657 -6.74 -10.21 -8.17
N ARG A 658 -5.47 -10.43 -7.80
CA ARG A 658 -4.28 -9.89 -8.50
C ARG A 658 -4.41 -8.40 -8.85
N TYR A 659 -4.75 -7.58 -7.86
CA TYR A 659 -4.92 -6.12 -8.00
C TYR A 659 -6.06 -5.68 -8.94
N LYS A 660 -6.96 -6.57 -9.37
CA LYS A 660 -8.13 -6.24 -10.18
C LYS A 660 -9.41 -6.55 -9.41
N VAL A 661 -10.49 -5.84 -9.74
CA VAL A 661 -11.86 -6.16 -9.30
C VAL A 661 -12.57 -6.84 -10.45
N LYS A 662 -13.13 -8.03 -10.21
CA LYS A 662 -13.98 -8.75 -11.17
C LYS A 662 -15.37 -8.98 -10.58
N ARG A 663 -16.41 -8.60 -11.32
CA ARG A 663 -17.80 -8.85 -10.93
C ARG A 663 -18.24 -10.24 -11.40
N TYR A 664 -18.87 -10.98 -10.51
CA TYR A 664 -19.52 -12.26 -10.76
C TYR A 664 -21.00 -12.16 -10.37
N ARG A 665 -21.89 -12.70 -11.17
CA ARG A 665 -23.33 -12.68 -10.89
C ARG A 665 -23.74 -13.91 -10.07
N GLY A 666 -24.66 -13.73 -9.14
CA GLY A 666 -25.17 -14.75 -8.24
C GLY A 666 -24.62 -14.62 -6.81
N ASN A 667 -25.21 -15.42 -5.92
CA ASN A 667 -24.78 -15.49 -4.52
C ASN A 667 -23.44 -16.22 -4.36
N LEU A 668 -22.97 -16.29 -3.12
CA LEU A 668 -21.66 -16.87 -2.80
C LEU A 668 -21.49 -18.32 -3.33
N GLN A 669 -22.51 -19.15 -3.25
CA GLN A 669 -22.45 -20.52 -3.79
C GLN A 669 -22.30 -20.57 -5.32
N ALA A 670 -22.96 -19.66 -6.05
CA ALA A 670 -22.80 -19.55 -7.49
C ALA A 670 -21.37 -19.11 -7.85
N PHE A 671 -20.81 -18.15 -7.10
CA PHE A 671 -19.44 -17.69 -7.27
C PHE A 671 -18.40 -18.81 -7.06
N ILE A 672 -18.55 -19.65 -6.03
CA ILE A 672 -17.63 -20.78 -5.76
C ILE A 672 -17.61 -21.78 -6.93
N LYS A 673 -18.72 -21.95 -7.66
CA LYS A 673 -18.75 -22.80 -8.87
C LYS A 673 -17.92 -22.22 -10.02
N HIS A 674 -17.89 -20.89 -10.15
CA HIS A 674 -17.11 -20.20 -11.17
C HIS A 674 -15.63 -20.08 -10.81
N VAL A 675 -15.31 -19.92 -9.53
CA VAL A 675 -13.93 -19.79 -9.02
C VAL A 675 -13.69 -20.84 -7.93
N PRO A 676 -13.29 -22.08 -8.28
CA PRO A 676 -13.09 -23.16 -7.31
C PRO A 676 -11.99 -22.85 -6.27
N GLU A 677 -10.97 -22.08 -6.67
CA GLU A 677 -9.90 -21.60 -5.78
C GLU A 677 -10.45 -20.74 -4.63
N ALA A 678 -11.57 -20.06 -4.83
CA ALA A 678 -12.20 -19.23 -3.81
C ALA A 678 -12.77 -20.06 -2.64
N LYS A 679 -12.90 -21.38 -2.78
CA LYS A 679 -13.32 -22.29 -1.70
C LYS A 679 -12.36 -22.24 -0.50
N ALA A 680 -11.08 -21.99 -0.75
CA ALA A 680 -10.06 -21.80 0.29
C ALA A 680 -10.31 -20.55 1.16
N TYR A 681 -11.03 -19.54 0.67
CA TYR A 681 -11.41 -18.38 1.48
C TYR A 681 -12.42 -18.73 2.58
N TYR A 682 -13.03 -19.91 2.54
CA TYR A 682 -14.20 -20.26 3.36
C TYR A 682 -14.05 -21.57 4.15
N GLU A 683 -13.19 -22.49 3.75
CA GLU A 683 -12.83 -23.65 4.57
C GLU A 683 -11.72 -23.26 5.56
N LEU A 684 -11.83 -23.66 6.83
CA LEU A 684 -10.77 -23.50 7.84
C LEU A 684 -9.60 -24.46 7.53
N SER A 685 -8.97 -24.32 6.38
CA SER A 685 -7.73 -25.03 6.02
C SER A 685 -6.55 -24.10 6.27
N VAL A 686 -5.66 -24.50 7.18
CA VAL A 686 -4.42 -23.80 7.46
C VAL A 686 -3.53 -23.91 6.22
N GLU A 687 -3.32 -22.81 5.48
CA GLU A 687 -2.19 -22.72 4.55
C GLU A 687 -0.89 -22.80 5.37
N GLU A 688 0.07 -23.65 4.99
CA GLU A 688 1.28 -23.95 5.76
C GLU A 688 2.15 -22.70 6.08
N GLU A 689 1.99 -21.61 5.32
CA GLU A 689 2.75 -20.36 5.48
C GLU A 689 2.21 -19.43 6.60
N TYR A 690 1.04 -19.71 7.20
CA TYR A 690 0.38 -18.82 8.16
C TYR A 690 0.06 -19.52 9.50
N GLN A 691 1.08 -19.80 10.31
CA GLN A 691 0.92 -20.42 11.64
C GLN A 691 1.35 -19.48 12.76
N PHE A 692 0.50 -19.34 13.78
CA PHE A 692 0.88 -18.66 15.02
C PHE A 692 1.62 -19.62 15.95
N LYS A 693 2.55 -19.09 16.73
CA LYS A 693 3.27 -19.86 17.74
C LYS A 693 3.33 -19.09 19.05
N PHE A 694 2.66 -19.60 20.08
CA PHE A 694 2.81 -19.08 21.43
C PHE A 694 4.12 -19.57 22.04
N PRO A 695 4.83 -18.73 22.83
CA PRO A 695 6.00 -19.18 23.54
C PRO A 695 5.61 -20.04 24.74
N ASP A 696 6.29 -21.18 24.92
CA ASP A 696 5.99 -22.09 26.03
C ASP A 696 6.25 -21.45 27.39
N PRO A 697 5.41 -21.70 28.41
CA PRO A 697 5.61 -21.16 29.74
C PRO A 697 6.82 -21.80 30.44
N PRO A 698 7.56 -21.05 31.27
CA PRO A 698 8.62 -21.63 32.09
C PRO A 698 8.03 -22.53 33.19
N LEU A 699 8.88 -23.37 33.77
CA LEU A 699 8.47 -24.29 34.83
C LEU A 699 8.21 -23.54 36.15
N LEU A 700 7.06 -23.81 36.77
CA LEU A 700 6.68 -23.22 38.05
C LEU A 700 7.17 -24.05 39.25
N ASP A 701 7.68 -23.32 40.23
CA ASP A 701 8.31 -23.91 41.39
C ASP A 701 7.28 -24.56 42.33
N GLY A 702 7.34 -25.89 42.50
CA GLY A 702 6.35 -26.65 43.28
C GLY A 702 5.13 -27.14 42.50
N VAL A 703 5.07 -26.89 41.19
CA VAL A 703 4.07 -27.45 40.26
C VAL A 703 4.70 -28.64 39.54
N LYS A 704 4.23 -29.86 39.85
CA LYS A 704 4.79 -31.11 39.27
C LYS A 704 3.91 -31.72 38.18
N THR A 705 2.65 -31.29 38.14
CA THR A 705 1.60 -31.77 37.24
C THR A 705 0.88 -30.56 36.66
N LYS A 706 0.48 -30.63 35.40
CA LYS A 706 -0.23 -29.53 34.71
C LYS A 706 -1.61 -29.23 35.33
N GLU A 707 -2.23 -30.23 35.94
CA GLU A 707 -3.56 -30.16 36.57
C GLU A 707 -3.55 -29.39 37.91
N LYS A 708 -2.38 -29.13 38.50
CA LYS A 708 -2.33 -28.41 39.79
C LYS A 708 -2.87 -27.00 39.61
N SER A 709 -3.86 -26.62 40.41
CA SER A 709 -4.44 -25.28 40.34
C SER A 709 -3.42 -24.20 40.68
N LEU A 710 -3.29 -23.24 39.77
CA LEU A 710 -2.44 -22.05 39.85
C LEU A 710 -3.21 -20.84 40.38
N MET A 711 -4.52 -20.81 40.18
CA MET A 711 -5.42 -19.78 40.68
C MET A 711 -6.69 -20.41 41.24
N LYS A 712 -7.23 -19.83 42.32
CA LYS A 712 -8.47 -20.28 42.97
C LYS A 712 -9.30 -19.09 43.41
N MET A 713 -10.60 -19.14 43.17
CA MET A 713 -11.58 -18.24 43.79
C MET A 713 -12.53 -19.06 44.65
N ARG A 714 -12.83 -18.55 45.84
CA ARG A 714 -13.76 -19.18 46.79
C ARG A 714 -14.78 -18.17 47.27
N HIS A 715 -16.05 -18.43 47.00
CA HIS A 715 -17.19 -17.62 47.46
C HIS A 715 -17.06 -16.11 47.19
N VAL A 716 -16.59 -15.76 45.98
CA VAL A 716 -16.26 -14.37 45.61
C VAL A 716 -17.52 -13.60 45.21
N GLY A 717 -17.75 -12.45 45.85
CA GLY A 717 -18.77 -11.47 45.49
C GLY A 717 -18.19 -10.10 45.15
N PHE A 718 -18.79 -9.41 44.17
CA PHE A 718 -18.34 -8.09 43.74
C PHE A 718 -19.46 -7.13 43.33
N GLN A 719 -19.33 -5.86 43.70
CA GLN A 719 -20.23 -4.76 43.36
C GLN A 719 -19.46 -3.49 42.98
N TYR A 720 -19.69 -2.91 41.80
CA TYR A 720 -19.10 -1.62 41.45
C TYR A 720 -19.64 -0.47 42.32
N PRO A 721 -18.81 0.50 42.73
CA PRO A 721 -19.25 1.67 43.48
C PRO A 721 -20.39 2.42 42.75
N GLY A 722 -21.46 2.77 43.46
CA GLY A 722 -22.60 3.52 42.90
C GLY A 722 -23.65 2.68 42.18
N THR A 723 -23.41 1.39 41.91
CA THR A 723 -24.41 0.51 41.29
C THR A 723 -25.40 -0.06 42.32
N PRO A 724 -26.70 -0.20 42.00
CA PRO A 724 -27.71 -0.66 42.96
C PRO A 724 -27.63 -2.17 43.27
N THR A 725 -27.11 -2.98 42.35
CA THR A 725 -27.03 -4.45 42.47
C THR A 725 -25.60 -4.95 42.32
N PRO A 726 -25.16 -5.96 43.10
CA PRO A 726 -23.92 -6.69 42.85
C PRO A 726 -23.87 -7.28 41.44
N GLN A 727 -22.69 -7.31 40.83
CA GLN A 727 -22.50 -7.89 39.49
C GLN A 727 -22.13 -9.37 39.56
N LEU A 728 -21.54 -9.82 40.68
CA LEU A 728 -21.15 -11.21 40.88
C LEU A 728 -21.59 -11.71 42.26
N TYR A 729 -22.13 -12.93 42.29
CA TYR A 729 -22.64 -13.60 43.48
C TYR A 729 -21.98 -14.97 43.63
N ASP A 730 -21.34 -15.17 44.79
CA ASP A 730 -20.85 -16.48 45.26
C ASP A 730 -20.04 -17.30 44.24
N ILE A 731 -19.07 -16.66 43.59
CA ILE A 731 -18.29 -17.29 42.51
C ILE A 731 -17.18 -18.18 43.10
N SER A 732 -17.13 -19.44 42.65
CA SER A 732 -16.06 -20.39 42.99
C SER A 732 -15.52 -21.09 41.75
N LEU A 733 -14.21 -21.01 41.53
CA LEU A 733 -13.54 -21.59 40.35
C LEU A 733 -12.05 -21.87 40.59
N GLN A 734 -11.43 -22.64 39.69
CA GLN A 734 -10.00 -22.94 39.71
C GLN A 734 -9.43 -22.92 38.29
N VAL A 735 -8.17 -22.50 38.13
CA VAL A 735 -7.44 -22.50 36.85
C VAL A 735 -6.09 -23.18 37.02
N SER A 736 -5.70 -24.04 36.08
CA SER A 736 -4.43 -24.78 36.03
C SER A 736 -3.70 -24.56 34.68
N LEU A 737 -2.55 -25.21 34.47
CA LEU A 737 -1.84 -25.18 33.18
C LEU A 737 -2.58 -25.97 32.09
N SER A 738 -3.41 -26.95 32.47
CA SER A 738 -4.21 -27.74 31.53
C SER A 738 -5.59 -27.15 31.26
N SER A 739 -5.98 -26.07 31.93
CA SER A 739 -7.31 -25.47 31.76
C SER A 739 -7.53 -25.00 30.33
N ARG A 740 -8.70 -25.34 29.78
CA ARG A 740 -9.19 -24.93 28.46
C ARG A 740 -10.64 -24.50 28.60
N VAL A 741 -10.83 -23.24 28.99
CA VAL A 741 -12.11 -22.71 29.49
C VAL A 741 -12.72 -21.75 28.49
N ALA A 742 -13.99 -21.96 28.14
CA ALA A 742 -14.84 -21.00 27.44
C ALA A 742 -15.80 -20.31 28.43
N VAL A 743 -15.73 -18.98 28.54
CA VAL A 743 -16.66 -18.18 29.34
C VAL A 743 -17.80 -17.69 28.43
N LEU A 744 -18.99 -18.26 28.62
CA LEU A 744 -20.18 -17.99 27.82
C LEU A 744 -21.25 -17.26 28.63
N GLY A 745 -22.11 -16.48 27.98
CA GLY A 745 -23.23 -15.80 28.63
C GLY A 745 -23.68 -14.54 27.88
N PRO A 746 -24.89 -14.01 28.14
CA PRO A 746 -25.39 -12.79 27.52
C PRO A 746 -24.56 -11.56 27.90
N ASN A 747 -24.60 -10.52 27.06
CA ASN A 747 -23.95 -9.24 27.34
C ASN A 747 -24.49 -8.62 28.63
N GLY A 748 -23.59 -8.17 29.51
CA GLY A 748 -23.95 -7.66 30.84
C GLY A 748 -24.11 -8.74 31.93
N GLY A 749 -23.91 -10.03 31.63
CA GLY A 749 -24.02 -11.13 32.60
C GLY A 749 -22.89 -11.23 33.64
N GLY A 750 -21.90 -10.31 33.63
CA GLY A 750 -20.78 -10.28 34.57
C GLY A 750 -19.45 -10.87 34.07
N LYS A 751 -19.37 -11.34 32.81
CA LYS A 751 -18.19 -12.00 32.21
C LYS A 751 -16.88 -11.19 32.34
N SER A 752 -16.88 -9.94 31.88
CA SER A 752 -15.69 -9.08 31.95
C SER A 752 -15.31 -8.76 33.40
N THR A 753 -16.31 -8.59 34.28
CA THR A 753 -16.07 -8.35 35.71
C THR A 753 -15.42 -9.56 36.39
N LEU A 754 -15.83 -10.78 36.02
CA LEU A 754 -15.20 -12.02 36.48
C LEU A 754 -13.72 -12.07 36.08
N VAL A 755 -13.42 -11.78 34.81
CA VAL A 755 -12.04 -11.77 34.32
C VAL A 755 -11.20 -10.66 34.95
N LYS A 756 -11.76 -9.47 35.20
CA LYS A 756 -11.06 -8.38 35.91
C LYS A 756 -10.64 -8.78 37.33
N LEU A 757 -11.49 -9.49 38.06
CA LEU A 757 -11.12 -10.07 39.37
C LEU A 757 -10.05 -11.16 39.24
N LEU A 758 -10.10 -11.94 38.15
CA LEU A 758 -9.16 -13.03 37.90
C LEU A 758 -7.77 -12.50 37.52
N VAL A 759 -7.70 -11.48 36.68
CA VAL A 759 -6.45 -10.77 36.31
C VAL A 759 -5.96 -9.90 37.46
N GLY A 760 -6.86 -9.44 38.34
CA GLY A 760 -6.51 -8.59 39.49
C GLY A 760 -6.41 -7.13 39.11
N GLU A 761 -7.34 -6.68 38.27
CA GLU A 761 -7.61 -5.26 38.05
C GLU A 761 -8.49 -4.68 39.15
N THR A 762 -9.38 -5.50 39.69
CA THR A 762 -10.29 -5.15 40.79
C THR A 762 -10.17 -6.17 41.91
N GLU A 763 -10.46 -5.76 43.14
CA GLU A 763 -10.51 -6.63 44.30
C GLU A 763 -11.96 -6.99 44.69
N PRO A 764 -12.20 -8.20 45.21
CA PRO A 764 -13.53 -8.59 45.69
C PRO A 764 -13.93 -7.75 46.91
N ASN A 765 -15.15 -7.20 46.91
CA ASN A 765 -15.63 -6.30 47.97
C ASN A 765 -16.90 -6.78 48.69
N LYS A 766 -17.48 -7.92 48.29
CA LYS A 766 -18.63 -8.56 48.96
C LYS A 766 -18.29 -9.96 49.47
N GLY A 767 -17.05 -10.15 49.96
CA GLY A 767 -16.57 -11.41 50.53
C GLY A 767 -15.93 -12.34 49.49
N GLY A 768 -15.30 -13.39 50.01
CA GLY A 768 -14.56 -14.40 49.25
C GLY A 768 -13.04 -14.17 49.24
N GLU A 769 -12.31 -15.19 48.77
CA GLU A 769 -10.84 -15.19 48.69
C GLU A 769 -10.39 -15.52 47.26
N VAL A 770 -9.41 -14.75 46.76
CA VAL A 770 -8.74 -14.99 45.47
C VAL A 770 -7.29 -15.35 45.76
N TRP A 771 -6.90 -16.59 45.45
CA TRP A 771 -5.54 -17.10 45.64
C TRP A 771 -4.82 -17.28 44.30
N ARG A 772 -3.54 -16.91 44.24
CA ARG A 772 -2.68 -17.05 43.06
C ARG A 772 -1.30 -17.57 43.42
N HIS A 773 -0.70 -18.33 42.51
CA HIS A 773 0.68 -18.77 42.64
C HIS A 773 1.65 -17.56 42.52
N PRO A 774 2.67 -17.41 43.40
CA PRO A 774 3.51 -16.21 43.44
C PRO A 774 4.31 -15.90 42.17
N ASN A 775 4.77 -16.94 41.46
CA ASN A 775 5.53 -16.77 40.21
C ASN A 775 4.64 -16.85 38.96
N LEU A 776 3.31 -16.77 39.11
CA LEU A 776 2.39 -16.86 37.98
C LEU A 776 2.47 -15.60 37.12
N VAL A 777 2.59 -15.80 35.81
CA VAL A 777 2.52 -14.72 34.80
C VAL A 777 1.27 -14.95 33.96
N LEU A 778 0.42 -13.93 33.88
CA LEU A 778 -0.81 -13.94 33.08
C LEU A 778 -0.60 -13.11 31.82
N GLY A 779 -0.99 -13.65 30.67
CA GLY A 779 -1.12 -12.89 29.43
C GLY A 779 -2.58 -12.51 29.27
N TYR A 780 -2.92 -11.24 29.47
CA TYR A 780 -4.30 -10.77 29.32
C TYR A 780 -4.42 -9.90 28.06
N VAL A 781 -5.35 -10.27 27.20
CA VAL A 781 -5.73 -9.49 26.01
C VAL A 781 -7.14 -8.98 26.26
N ALA A 782 -7.23 -7.71 26.65
CA ALA A 782 -8.49 -7.05 26.95
C ALA A 782 -9.28 -6.73 25.69
N GLN A 783 -10.61 -6.66 25.81
CA GLN A 783 -11.49 -6.23 24.72
C GLN A 783 -11.16 -4.81 24.23
N HIS A 784 -10.67 -3.94 25.12
CA HIS A 784 -10.26 -2.55 24.85
C HIS A 784 -8.75 -2.36 24.63
N ALA A 785 -7.97 -3.44 24.47
CA ALA A 785 -6.53 -3.33 24.24
C ALA A 785 -6.16 -2.45 23.03
N PHE A 786 -7.10 -2.30 22.08
CA PHE A 786 -6.96 -1.45 20.91
C PHE A 786 -6.94 0.06 21.22
N HIS A 787 -7.75 0.52 22.17
CA HIS A 787 -7.71 1.93 22.59
C HIS A 787 -6.34 2.32 23.19
N HIS A 788 -5.66 1.38 23.83
CA HIS A 788 -4.29 1.61 24.31
C HIS A 788 -3.28 1.73 23.17
N ILE A 789 -3.43 0.95 22.10
CA ILE A 789 -2.62 1.11 20.88
C ILE A 789 -2.90 2.44 20.18
N ASP A 790 -4.14 2.92 20.20
CA ASP A 790 -4.49 4.18 19.56
C ASP A 790 -3.81 5.40 20.23
N CYS A 791 -3.38 5.27 21.48
CA CYS A 791 -2.52 6.24 22.16
C CYS A 791 -1.05 6.23 21.67
N HIS A 792 -0.69 5.28 20.80
CA HIS A 792 0.68 5.01 20.36
C HIS A 792 0.82 4.90 18.83
N LEU A 793 -0.11 5.49 18.07
CA LEU A 793 -0.16 5.40 16.60
C LEU A 793 1.10 5.91 15.89
N ASP A 794 1.81 6.87 16.49
CA ASP A 794 3.02 7.48 15.90
C ASP A 794 4.28 6.62 16.08
N LYS A 795 4.23 5.56 16.89
CA LYS A 795 5.37 4.67 17.17
C LYS A 795 5.36 3.44 16.28
N THR A 796 6.52 2.82 16.09
CA THR A 796 6.60 1.50 15.45
C THR A 796 6.27 0.39 16.45
N PRO A 797 5.85 -0.82 16.01
CA PRO A 797 5.70 -1.96 16.92
C PRO A 797 6.95 -2.28 17.74
N LEU A 798 8.14 -2.09 17.17
CA LEU A 798 9.41 -2.22 17.89
C LEU A 798 9.51 -1.21 19.03
N GLU A 799 9.26 0.08 18.76
CA GLU A 799 9.31 1.14 19.77
C GLU A 799 8.26 0.95 20.86
N TYR A 800 7.06 0.49 20.48
CA TYR A 800 6.00 0.14 21.41
C TYR A 800 6.44 -0.96 22.38
N MET A 801 7.06 -2.04 21.88
CA MET A 801 7.60 -3.12 22.71
C MET A 801 8.73 -2.65 23.63
N LEU A 802 9.67 -1.87 23.09
CA LEU A 802 10.78 -1.31 23.86
C LEU A 802 10.30 -0.41 24.99
N GLN A 803 9.26 0.39 24.74
CA GLN A 803 8.66 1.23 25.77
C GLN A 803 7.89 0.40 26.79
N ARG A 804 6.97 -0.47 26.34
CA ARG A 804 6.10 -1.28 27.19
C ARG A 804 6.88 -2.11 28.20
N TYR A 805 8.05 -2.61 27.80
CA TYR A 805 8.92 -3.44 28.63
C TYR A 805 10.21 -2.73 29.08
N GLN A 806 10.31 -1.40 28.95
CA GLN A 806 11.54 -0.65 29.26
C GLN A 806 12.07 -0.90 30.68
N THR A 807 11.16 -1.05 31.64
CA THR A 807 11.48 -1.30 33.06
C THR A 807 11.72 -2.78 33.36
N GLY A 808 11.60 -3.66 32.37
CA GLY A 808 11.58 -5.12 32.53
C GLY A 808 10.23 -5.68 33.00
N GLU A 809 9.31 -4.81 33.43
CA GLU A 809 7.93 -5.16 33.75
C GLU A 809 7.00 -4.77 32.59
N ASP A 810 5.79 -5.33 32.59
CA ASP A 810 4.75 -4.83 31.68
C ASP A 810 4.18 -3.51 32.25
N LEU A 811 4.49 -2.38 31.62
CA LEU A 811 3.97 -1.07 32.05
C LEU A 811 2.44 -1.01 32.04
N GLU A 812 1.79 -1.79 31.17
CA GLU A 812 0.33 -1.89 31.11
C GLU A 812 -0.22 -2.55 32.38
N GLU A 813 0.48 -3.57 32.90
CA GLU A 813 0.14 -4.24 34.16
C GLU A 813 0.40 -3.33 35.37
N LEU A 814 1.50 -2.57 35.34
CA LEU A 814 1.90 -1.62 36.39
C LEU A 814 0.92 -0.46 36.59
N SER A 815 0.31 0.02 35.50
CA SER A 815 -0.65 1.12 35.52
C SER A 815 -2.00 0.79 36.19
N LYS A 816 -2.23 -0.48 36.53
CA LYS A 816 -3.49 -0.97 37.11
C LYS A 816 -3.62 -0.61 38.60
N GLY A 817 -4.82 -0.18 39.00
CA GLY A 817 -5.10 0.44 40.31
C GLY A 817 -4.74 -0.39 41.55
N ASN A 818 -4.64 -1.71 41.44
CA ASN A 818 -4.39 -2.61 42.57
C ASN A 818 -2.98 -2.49 43.20
N ARG A 819 -1.99 -1.90 42.52
CA ARG A 819 -0.66 -1.62 43.13
C ARG A 819 -0.62 -0.33 43.95
N ILE A 820 -1.65 0.52 43.86
CA ILE A 820 -1.76 1.73 44.68
C ILE A 820 -2.21 1.31 46.08
N LEU A 821 -1.47 1.70 47.10
CA LEU A 821 -1.80 1.40 48.50
C LEU A 821 -3.01 2.25 48.92
N SER A 822 -4.12 1.62 49.31
CA SER A 822 -5.27 2.30 49.89
C SER A 822 -4.93 2.90 51.26
N GLU A 823 -5.69 3.91 51.72
CA GLU A 823 -5.43 4.57 53.01
C GLU A 823 -5.49 3.59 54.20
N GLU A 824 -6.37 2.60 54.14
CA GLU A 824 -6.51 1.55 55.17
C GLU A 824 -5.30 0.60 55.19
N GLU A 825 -4.76 0.24 54.03
CA GLU A 825 -3.57 -0.59 53.90
C GLU A 825 -2.30 0.16 54.32
N GLN A 826 -2.19 1.45 53.97
CA GLN A 826 -1.07 2.28 54.44
C GLN A 826 -1.04 2.38 55.96
N LYS A 827 -2.22 2.42 56.60
CA LYS A 827 -2.32 2.41 58.07
C LYS A 827 -1.90 1.06 58.65
N LYS A 828 -2.39 -0.06 58.09
CA LYS A 828 -1.95 -1.42 58.49
C LYS A 828 -0.45 -1.64 58.31
N MET A 829 0.13 -1.14 57.21
CA MET A 829 1.56 -1.22 56.94
C MET A 829 2.39 -0.39 57.95
N LYS A 830 1.92 0.81 58.32
CA LYS A 830 2.55 1.65 59.35
C LYS A 830 2.46 1.04 60.76
N GLU A 831 1.38 0.33 61.07
CA GLU A 831 1.21 -0.35 62.36
C GLU A 831 2.02 -1.67 62.41
N GLY A 832 2.05 -2.41 61.31
CA GLY A 832 2.75 -3.69 61.17
C GLY A 832 4.26 -3.59 60.92
N SER A 833 4.79 -2.39 60.63
CA SER A 833 6.20 -2.16 60.35
C SER A 833 7.13 -2.36 61.54
N ILE A 834 6.60 -2.41 62.77
CA ILE A 834 7.40 -2.56 63.99
C ILE A 834 7.65 -4.05 64.27
N VAL A 835 8.93 -4.45 64.27
CA VAL A 835 9.38 -5.81 64.61
C VAL A 835 10.29 -5.74 65.82
N VAL A 836 10.09 -6.65 66.79
CA VAL A 836 10.98 -6.78 67.94
C VAL A 836 12.02 -7.84 67.60
N VAL A 837 13.26 -7.40 67.37
CA VAL A 837 14.41 -8.27 67.11
C VAL A 837 15.36 -8.12 68.28
N GLU A 838 15.63 -9.23 68.99
CA GLU A 838 16.55 -9.25 70.14
C GLU A 838 16.18 -8.22 71.24
N GLY A 839 14.89 -7.95 71.43
CA GLY A 839 14.38 -7.01 72.44
C GLY A 839 14.34 -5.54 71.99
N VAL A 840 14.84 -5.20 70.78
CA VAL A 840 14.81 -3.84 70.23
C VAL A 840 13.71 -3.72 69.18
N LYS A 841 12.91 -2.64 69.27
CA LYS A 841 11.90 -2.30 68.26
C LYS A 841 12.59 -1.72 67.03
N ARG A 842 12.51 -2.42 65.90
CA ARG A 842 13.01 -2.01 64.58
C ARG A 842 11.83 -1.72 63.66
N THR A 843 11.98 -0.77 62.74
CA THR A 843 10.93 -0.42 61.76
C THR A 843 11.35 -0.88 60.38
N ILE A 844 10.57 -1.77 59.76
CA ILE A 844 10.80 -2.25 58.39
C ILE A 844 10.69 -1.04 57.45
N GLU A 845 11.74 -0.82 56.66
CA GLU A 845 11.79 0.21 55.61
C GLU A 845 11.34 -0.36 54.27
N ASP A 846 11.91 -1.49 53.85
CA ASP A 846 11.56 -2.13 52.58
C ASP A 846 11.74 -3.66 52.63
N VAL A 847 11.17 -4.35 51.65
CA VAL A 847 11.34 -5.80 51.43
C VAL A 847 12.18 -5.99 50.18
N THR A 848 13.36 -6.59 50.30
CA THR A 848 14.38 -6.58 49.24
C THR A 848 14.47 -7.90 48.49
N ASN A 849 14.82 -8.99 49.16
CA ASN A 849 15.09 -10.27 48.50
C ASN A 849 14.13 -11.36 48.95
N ARG A 850 14.08 -12.45 48.19
CA ARG A 850 13.30 -13.66 48.50
C ARG A 850 14.21 -14.87 48.52
N LYS A 851 13.96 -15.80 49.44
CA LYS A 851 14.55 -17.15 49.42
C LYS A 851 13.48 -18.20 49.70
N LYS A 852 13.72 -19.42 49.23
CA LYS A 852 12.78 -20.53 49.38
C LYS A 852 12.82 -21.09 50.81
N LEU A 853 11.66 -21.21 51.45
CA LEU A 853 11.47 -21.85 52.74
C LEU A 853 10.49 -23.02 52.61
N LYS A 854 11.00 -24.25 52.48
CA LYS A 854 10.18 -25.47 52.30
C LYS A 854 9.19 -25.32 51.12
N GLN A 855 7.88 -25.21 51.39
CA GLN A 855 6.82 -25.00 50.38
C GLN A 855 6.34 -23.53 50.30
N SER A 856 6.98 -22.61 51.02
CA SER A 856 6.69 -21.16 51.03
C SER A 856 7.98 -20.36 50.82
N PHE A 857 7.93 -19.04 51.03
CA PHE A 857 9.05 -18.12 50.85
C PHE A 857 9.34 -17.33 52.14
N GLU A 858 10.61 -16.98 52.34
CA GLU A 858 11.04 -15.96 53.30
C GLU A 858 11.55 -14.75 52.52
N TYR A 859 11.30 -13.56 53.07
CA TYR A 859 11.70 -12.29 52.45
C TYR A 859 12.65 -11.54 53.38
N GLU A 860 13.67 -10.93 52.78
CA GLU A 860 14.62 -10.09 53.47
C GLU A 860 13.99 -8.71 53.69
N CYS A 861 13.96 -8.27 54.94
CA CYS A 861 13.41 -6.98 55.35
C CYS A 861 14.56 -6.06 55.78
N SER A 862 14.65 -4.89 55.16
CA SER A 862 15.56 -3.83 55.58
C SER A 862 14.92 -2.98 56.68
N PHE A 863 15.74 -2.41 57.56
CA PHE A 863 15.28 -1.57 58.65
C PHE A 863 15.74 -0.13 58.48
N LYS A 864 14.86 0.80 58.84
CA LYS A 864 15.11 2.23 58.68
C LYS A 864 16.34 2.68 59.46
N GLY A 865 17.34 3.18 58.76
CA GLY A 865 18.58 3.73 59.34
C GLY A 865 19.58 2.68 59.85
N MET A 866 19.42 1.40 59.46
CA MET A 866 20.36 0.32 59.77
C MET A 866 21.09 -0.14 58.50
N SER A 867 22.27 -0.75 58.65
CA SER A 867 23.00 -1.33 57.51
C SER A 867 22.38 -2.64 57.03
N SER A 868 22.63 -3.00 55.77
CA SER A 868 22.14 -4.25 55.15
C SER A 868 22.58 -5.53 55.89
N SER A 869 23.62 -5.46 56.72
CA SER A 869 24.06 -6.56 57.58
C SER A 869 23.08 -6.88 58.72
N GLU A 870 22.18 -5.96 59.06
CA GLU A 870 21.18 -6.11 60.12
C GLU A 870 19.80 -6.55 59.60
N ASN A 871 19.70 -6.83 58.30
CA ASN A 871 18.49 -7.34 57.68
C ASN A 871 18.11 -8.71 58.25
N ILE A 872 16.81 -8.94 58.40
CA ILE A 872 16.28 -10.24 58.83
C ILE A 872 15.41 -10.86 57.75
N TRP A 873 15.23 -12.18 57.84
CA TRP A 873 14.34 -12.93 56.98
C TRP A 873 13.04 -13.21 57.71
N LEU A 874 11.91 -12.75 57.14
CA LEU A 874 10.58 -13.00 57.68
C LEU A 874 9.77 -13.92 56.75
N PRO A 875 8.97 -14.86 57.29
CA PRO A 875 8.08 -15.70 56.49
C PRO A 875 6.99 -14.90 55.77
N ARG A 876 6.58 -15.37 54.58
CA ARG A 876 5.49 -14.77 53.77
C ARG A 876 4.23 -14.47 54.58
N ASP A 877 3.74 -15.46 55.32
CA ASP A 877 2.47 -15.38 56.05
C ASP A 877 2.51 -14.32 57.16
N GLU A 878 3.70 -14.08 57.73
CA GLU A 878 3.90 -13.06 58.74
C GLU A 878 3.87 -11.66 58.12
N LEU A 879 4.50 -11.47 56.96
CA LEU A 879 4.50 -10.19 56.25
C LEU A 879 3.12 -9.80 55.73
N ILE A 880 2.35 -10.77 55.21
CA ILE A 880 0.96 -10.54 54.79
C ILE A 880 0.11 -10.11 55.99
N ARG A 881 0.23 -10.79 57.14
CA ARG A 881 -0.48 -10.42 58.37
C ARG A 881 -0.11 -9.01 58.88
N ARG A 882 1.11 -8.56 58.61
CA ARG A 882 1.63 -7.22 58.95
C ARG A 882 1.29 -6.14 57.91
N GLY A 883 0.56 -6.46 56.85
CA GLY A 883 0.15 -5.50 55.82
C GLY A 883 1.19 -5.22 54.73
N PHE A 884 2.23 -6.05 54.59
CA PHE A 884 3.26 -5.93 53.55
C PHE A 884 2.94 -6.75 52.29
N GLU A 885 1.67 -7.09 52.06
CA GLU A 885 1.23 -7.96 50.96
C GLU A 885 1.64 -7.42 49.58
N LYS A 886 1.36 -6.14 49.30
CA LYS A 886 1.73 -5.49 48.01
C LYS A 886 3.25 -5.45 47.78
N LYS A 887 4.03 -5.26 48.85
CA LYS A 887 5.50 -5.29 48.80
C LYS A 887 6.06 -6.69 48.56
N VAL A 888 5.44 -7.70 49.17
CA VAL A 888 5.75 -9.10 48.90
C VAL A 888 5.45 -9.45 47.44
N MET A 889 4.33 -9.00 46.89
CA MET A 889 3.99 -9.17 45.47
C MET A 889 5.00 -8.50 44.54
N GLU A 890 5.49 -7.30 44.88
CA GLU A 890 6.53 -6.59 44.12
C GLU A 890 7.82 -7.42 44.03
N VAL A 891 8.29 -7.97 45.17
CA VAL A 891 9.49 -8.81 45.21
C VAL A 891 9.26 -10.16 44.52
N ASP A 892 8.10 -10.78 44.69
CA ASP A 892 7.74 -12.02 43.99
C ASP A 892 7.77 -11.84 42.47
N THR A 893 7.23 -10.72 41.99
CA THR A 893 7.24 -10.37 40.56
C THR A 893 8.68 -10.19 40.06
N ARG A 894 9.50 -9.44 40.81
CA ARG A 894 10.92 -9.21 40.50
C ARG A 894 11.76 -10.49 40.49
N GLU A 895 11.52 -11.40 41.43
CA GLU A 895 12.26 -12.66 41.54
C GLU A 895 11.78 -13.71 40.54
N ALA A 896 10.48 -13.73 40.20
CA ALA A 896 9.98 -14.52 39.07
C ALA A 896 10.65 -14.09 37.76
N GLN A 897 10.88 -12.79 37.57
CA GLN A 897 11.60 -12.25 36.39
C GLN A 897 13.07 -12.71 36.34
N LYS A 898 13.80 -12.63 37.46
CA LYS A 898 15.21 -13.07 37.55
C LYS A 898 15.39 -14.58 37.32
N ALA A 899 14.43 -15.40 37.77
CA ALA A 899 14.55 -16.85 37.83
C ALA A 899 14.43 -17.57 36.47
N GLY A 900 14.08 -16.88 35.37
CA GLY A 900 14.08 -17.53 34.05
C GLY A 900 13.33 -16.82 32.92
N LEU A 901 13.14 -15.49 32.99
CA LEU A 901 12.10 -14.83 32.20
C LEU A 901 12.51 -13.51 31.51
N LEU A 902 13.77 -13.08 31.59
CA LEU A 902 14.20 -11.84 30.93
C LEU A 902 14.66 -12.15 29.50
N ARG A 903 13.68 -12.15 28.60
CA ARG A 903 13.94 -12.13 27.16
C ARG A 903 14.62 -10.80 26.81
N PRO A 904 15.80 -10.79 26.17
CA PRO A 904 16.51 -9.55 25.92
C PRO A 904 15.70 -8.69 24.95
N LEU A 905 15.57 -7.40 25.29
CA LEU A 905 14.86 -6.40 24.47
C LEU A 905 15.74 -5.93 23.32
N VAL A 906 16.05 -6.86 22.41
CA VAL A 906 16.88 -6.63 21.22
C VAL A 906 15.98 -6.69 19.98
N ARG A 907 16.23 -5.82 18.99
CA ARG A 907 15.46 -5.73 17.75
C ARG A 907 15.18 -7.10 17.13
N ARG A 908 16.23 -7.91 16.92
CA ARG A 908 16.12 -9.23 16.29
C ARG A 908 15.18 -10.17 17.06
N GLU A 909 15.20 -10.13 18.38
CA GLU A 909 14.30 -10.98 19.18
C GLU A 909 12.85 -10.53 19.12
N ILE A 910 12.62 -9.22 19.07
CA ILE A 910 11.28 -8.63 18.91
C ILE A 910 10.75 -8.96 17.51
N GLU A 911 11.57 -8.85 16.47
CA GLU A 911 11.22 -9.22 15.08
C GLU A 911 10.87 -10.70 14.98
N LEU A 912 11.68 -11.60 15.58
CA LEU A 912 11.38 -13.03 15.60
C LEU A 912 10.07 -13.34 16.34
N HIS A 913 9.83 -12.69 17.49
CA HIS A 913 8.58 -12.87 18.23
C HIS A 913 7.37 -12.37 17.45
N MET A 914 7.49 -11.25 16.76
CA MET A 914 6.39 -10.71 15.94
C MET A 914 6.15 -11.59 14.71
N ALA A 915 7.20 -12.19 14.15
CA ALA A 915 7.10 -13.15 13.06
C ALA A 915 6.37 -14.43 13.49
N ASP A 916 6.52 -14.89 14.75
CA ASP A 916 5.76 -16.02 15.31
C ASP A 916 4.23 -15.74 15.34
N PHE A 917 3.78 -14.49 15.21
CA PHE A 917 2.37 -14.10 15.05
C PHE A 917 2.04 -13.61 13.63
N GLY A 918 2.90 -13.89 12.64
CA GLY A 918 2.68 -13.58 11.23
C GLY A 918 2.75 -12.08 10.91
N LEU A 919 3.62 -11.33 11.61
CA LEU A 919 3.95 -9.94 11.30
C LEU A 919 5.41 -9.84 10.82
N GLU A 920 5.62 -9.42 9.57
CA GLU A 920 6.96 -9.33 8.96
C GLU A 920 7.81 -8.25 9.63
N ALA A 921 9.14 -8.47 9.67
CA ALA A 921 10.10 -7.55 10.30
C ALA A 921 10.04 -6.12 9.72
N GLU A 922 9.68 -5.97 8.44
CA GLU A 922 9.53 -4.66 7.80
C GLU A 922 8.45 -3.80 8.50
N PHE A 923 7.29 -4.40 8.80
CA PHE A 923 6.19 -3.73 9.50
C PHE A 923 6.52 -3.44 10.97
N VAL A 924 7.40 -4.23 11.59
CA VAL A 924 7.77 -4.08 13.01
C VAL A 924 8.70 -2.90 13.22
N THR A 925 9.68 -2.72 12.33
CA THR A 925 10.79 -1.78 12.54
C THR A 925 10.61 -0.46 11.79
N HIS A 926 9.92 -0.45 10.65
CA HIS A 926 9.91 0.71 9.75
C HIS A 926 8.54 1.37 9.61
N ASN A 927 7.45 0.63 9.86
CA ASN A 927 6.09 1.19 9.79
C ASN A 927 5.61 1.62 11.17
N THR A 928 4.93 2.77 11.20
CA THR A 928 4.22 3.22 12.40
C THR A 928 2.91 2.46 12.58
N MET A 929 2.41 2.40 13.81
CA MET A 929 1.15 1.77 14.18
C MET A 929 -0.06 2.37 13.44
N ARG A 930 0.02 3.63 12.99
CA ARG A 930 -0.97 4.27 12.10
C ARG A 930 -1.06 3.59 10.73
N GLY A 931 0.06 3.10 10.21
CA GLY A 931 0.14 2.43 8.92
C GLY A 931 -0.29 0.96 8.93
N LEU A 932 -0.59 0.39 10.11
CA LEU A 932 -1.00 -1.01 10.26
C LEU A 932 -2.51 -1.18 10.14
N SER A 933 -2.93 -2.29 9.54
CA SER A 933 -4.34 -2.68 9.50
C SER A 933 -4.86 -3.09 10.89
N GLY A 934 -6.18 -3.12 11.09
CA GLY A 934 -6.80 -3.60 12.34
C GLY A 934 -6.29 -4.98 12.74
N GLY A 935 -6.29 -5.95 11.82
CA GLY A 935 -5.76 -7.30 12.05
C GLY A 935 -4.26 -7.33 12.41
N GLN A 936 -3.44 -6.47 11.78
CA GLN A 936 -2.02 -6.33 12.14
C GLN A 936 -1.84 -5.74 13.54
N LYS A 937 -2.67 -4.76 13.94
CA LYS A 937 -2.67 -4.25 15.32
C LYS A 937 -3.01 -5.37 16.32
N VAL A 938 -3.96 -6.26 16.02
CA VAL A 938 -4.26 -7.41 16.90
C VAL A 938 -3.04 -8.30 17.10
N LYS A 939 -2.32 -8.61 16.01
CA LYS A 939 -1.09 -9.41 16.09
C LYS A 939 -0.05 -8.76 17.00
N VAL A 940 0.09 -7.43 16.95
CA VAL A 940 0.98 -6.69 17.86
C VAL A 940 0.51 -6.80 19.31
N VAL A 941 -0.80 -6.70 19.59
CA VAL A 941 -1.34 -6.90 20.95
C VAL A 941 -1.07 -8.31 21.46
N LEU A 942 -1.36 -9.33 20.65
CA LEU A 942 -1.15 -10.74 20.99
C LEU A 942 0.33 -11.04 21.26
N ALA A 943 1.21 -10.54 20.39
CA ALA A 943 2.65 -10.66 20.55
C ALA A 943 3.12 -9.93 21.81
N ALA A 944 2.65 -8.71 22.07
CA ALA A 944 3.00 -7.96 23.27
C ALA A 944 2.56 -8.72 24.54
N ALA A 945 1.29 -9.12 24.64
CA ALA A 945 0.73 -9.82 25.80
C ALA A 945 1.44 -11.16 26.12
N THR A 946 2.11 -11.77 25.13
CA THR A 946 2.79 -13.05 25.26
C THR A 946 4.32 -12.94 25.38
N TRP A 947 4.87 -11.73 25.32
CA TRP A 947 6.33 -11.49 25.38
C TRP A 947 6.99 -12.13 26.62
N ARG A 948 6.31 -12.04 27.77
CA ARG A 948 6.76 -12.57 29.06
C ARG A 948 6.50 -14.07 29.25
N ARG A 949 6.21 -14.83 28.18
CA ARG A 949 5.96 -16.29 28.23
C ARG A 949 4.92 -16.68 29.30
N PRO A 950 3.68 -16.19 29.19
CA PRO A 950 2.67 -16.35 30.22
C PRO A 950 2.32 -17.83 30.47
N HIS A 951 1.94 -18.16 31.70
CA HIS A 951 1.51 -19.50 32.10
C HIS A 951 0.03 -19.74 31.80
N VAL A 952 -0.76 -18.67 31.84
CA VAL A 952 -2.18 -18.66 31.48
C VAL A 952 -2.42 -17.49 30.55
N VAL A 953 -3.04 -17.74 29.41
CA VAL A 953 -3.47 -16.72 28.45
C VAL A 953 -4.98 -16.55 28.56
N ILE A 954 -5.42 -15.31 28.71
CA ILE A 954 -6.82 -14.91 28.81
C ILE A 954 -7.13 -14.01 27.61
N LEU A 955 -8.05 -14.47 26.77
CA LEU A 955 -8.47 -13.77 25.55
C LEU A 955 -9.92 -13.30 25.70
N ASP A 956 -10.13 -11.99 25.72
CA ASP A 956 -11.46 -11.39 25.80
C ASP A 956 -11.96 -11.04 24.38
N GLU A 957 -12.87 -11.86 23.86
CA GLU A 957 -13.46 -11.75 22.52
C GLU A 957 -12.43 -11.64 21.37
N PRO A 958 -11.50 -12.61 21.24
CA PRO A 958 -10.46 -12.58 20.21
C PRO A 958 -11.01 -12.63 18.78
N THR A 959 -12.24 -13.13 18.62
CA THR A 959 -12.89 -13.33 17.32
C THR A 959 -13.37 -12.04 16.66
N ASN A 960 -13.50 -10.94 17.41
CA ASN A 960 -14.09 -9.70 16.89
C ASN A 960 -13.13 -8.90 16.00
N TYR A 961 -11.83 -9.16 16.10
CA TYR A 961 -10.80 -8.34 15.45
C TYR A 961 -9.83 -9.18 14.60
N LEU A 962 -9.93 -10.51 14.69
CA LEU A 962 -9.14 -11.43 13.90
C LEU A 962 -9.94 -11.91 12.71
N ASP A 963 -9.30 -11.90 11.55
CA ASP A 963 -9.84 -12.53 10.36
C ASP A 963 -9.86 -14.06 10.52
N ARG A 964 -10.60 -14.75 9.65
CA ARG A 964 -10.79 -16.20 9.76
C ARG A 964 -9.48 -17.00 9.65
N GLU A 965 -8.53 -16.50 8.84
CA GLU A 965 -7.19 -17.10 8.67
C GLU A 965 -6.36 -16.95 9.96
N SER A 966 -6.27 -15.75 10.54
CA SER A 966 -5.58 -15.54 11.82
C SER A 966 -6.30 -16.22 12.97
N LEU A 967 -7.62 -16.36 12.90
CA LEU A 967 -8.42 -17.11 13.87
C LEU A 967 -8.13 -18.60 13.78
N ALA A 968 -7.99 -19.17 12.57
CA ALA A 968 -7.56 -20.55 12.37
C ALA A 968 -6.13 -20.78 12.91
N ALA A 969 -5.22 -19.85 12.59
CA ALA A 969 -3.84 -19.86 13.11
C ALA A 969 -3.82 -19.76 14.65
N LEU A 970 -4.67 -18.90 15.23
CA LEU A 970 -4.84 -18.77 16.67
C LEU A 970 -5.40 -20.06 17.30
N ILE A 971 -6.42 -20.69 16.70
CA ILE A 971 -6.95 -21.98 17.16
C ILE A 971 -5.84 -23.04 17.17
N ALA A 972 -5.07 -23.14 16.07
CA ALA A 972 -3.97 -24.09 15.98
C ALA A 972 -2.90 -23.84 17.05
N ALA A 973 -2.55 -22.58 17.28
CA ALA A 973 -1.54 -22.19 18.25
C ALA A 973 -2.01 -22.37 19.71
N LEU A 974 -3.29 -22.12 20.01
CA LEU A 974 -3.86 -22.37 21.34
C LEU A 974 -4.04 -23.86 21.66
N LYS A 975 -4.22 -24.70 20.62
CA LYS A 975 -4.22 -26.17 20.76
C LYS A 975 -2.84 -26.70 21.13
N THR A 976 -1.77 -26.16 20.55
CA THR A 976 -0.37 -26.59 20.81
C THR A 976 0.25 -25.92 22.04
N PHE A 977 -0.32 -24.82 22.53
CA PHE A 977 0.20 -24.08 23.67
C PHE A 977 0.21 -24.90 24.98
N GLU A 978 1.34 -24.95 25.66
CA GLU A 978 1.54 -25.79 26.86
C GLU A 978 0.99 -25.19 28.17
N GLY A 979 0.53 -23.93 28.15
CA GLY A 979 -0.09 -23.24 29.28
C GLY A 979 -1.62 -23.30 29.30
N GLY A 980 -2.23 -22.69 30.32
CA GLY A 980 -3.70 -22.62 30.47
C GLY A 980 -4.32 -21.58 29.54
N VAL A 981 -5.52 -21.83 29.03
CA VAL A 981 -6.24 -20.92 28.12
C VAL A 981 -7.64 -20.66 28.65
N LEU A 982 -7.98 -19.38 28.81
CA LEU A 982 -9.32 -18.88 29.08
C LEU A 982 -9.76 -17.98 27.91
N VAL A 983 -10.92 -18.28 27.33
CA VAL A 983 -11.48 -17.50 26.23
C VAL A 983 -12.86 -17.00 26.62
N ILE A 984 -13.09 -15.70 26.51
CA ILE A 984 -14.45 -15.14 26.45
C ILE A 984 -14.79 -15.03 24.97
N THR A 985 -15.85 -15.70 24.53
CA THR A 985 -16.32 -15.57 23.15
C THR A 985 -17.81 -15.88 23.02
N HIS A 986 -18.45 -15.26 22.03
CA HIS A 986 -19.78 -15.67 21.56
C HIS A 986 -19.74 -16.70 20.42
N ASN A 987 -18.57 -16.94 19.82
CA ASN A 987 -18.43 -17.85 18.68
C ASN A 987 -18.32 -19.30 19.15
N ARG A 988 -19.36 -20.09 18.84
CA ARG A 988 -19.42 -21.52 19.20
C ARG A 988 -18.33 -22.34 18.53
N GLU A 989 -18.12 -22.15 17.22
CA GLU A 989 -17.11 -22.87 16.43
C GLU A 989 -15.71 -22.67 17.01
N PHE A 990 -15.38 -21.45 17.45
CA PHE A 990 -14.11 -21.16 18.12
C PHE A 990 -14.01 -21.84 19.49
N SER A 991 -15.06 -21.71 20.33
CA SER A 991 -15.06 -22.27 21.68
C SER A 991 -15.01 -23.79 21.69
N GLU A 992 -15.81 -24.47 20.87
CA GLU A 992 -15.89 -25.94 20.79
C GLU A 992 -14.62 -26.55 20.21
N SER A 993 -13.88 -25.80 19.39
CA SER A 993 -12.62 -26.26 18.80
C SER A 993 -11.47 -26.34 19.80
N ILE A 994 -11.47 -25.52 20.85
CA ILE A 994 -10.34 -25.35 21.78
C ILE A 994 -10.69 -25.77 23.21
N CYS A 995 -11.88 -25.40 23.67
CA CYS A 995 -12.25 -25.44 25.08
C CYS A 995 -12.94 -26.75 25.44
N THR A 996 -12.52 -27.35 26.56
CA THR A 996 -13.14 -28.56 27.14
C THR A 996 -14.07 -28.22 28.30
N GLU A 997 -13.85 -27.08 28.96
CA GLU A 997 -14.62 -26.58 30.10
C GLU A 997 -15.46 -25.38 29.66
N VAL A 998 -16.70 -25.29 30.16
CA VAL A 998 -17.62 -24.19 29.85
C VAL A 998 -18.09 -23.52 31.14
N TRP A 999 -17.88 -22.21 31.23
CA TRP A 999 -18.26 -21.34 32.33
C TRP A 999 -19.41 -20.46 31.88
N ALA A 1000 -20.63 -20.86 32.21
CA ALA A 1000 -21.84 -20.12 31.85
C ALA A 1000 -22.14 -19.06 32.93
N MET A 1001 -22.07 -17.79 32.55
CA MET A 1001 -22.45 -16.66 33.40
C MET A 1001 -23.91 -16.28 33.17
N ASN A 1002 -24.72 -16.35 34.22
CA ASN A 1002 -26.13 -15.96 34.16
C ASN A 1002 -26.50 -15.10 35.38
N GLN A 1003 -26.94 -13.86 35.14
CA GLN A 1003 -27.37 -12.91 36.17
C GLN A 1003 -26.38 -12.78 37.36
N GLY A 1004 -25.07 -12.83 37.07
CA GLY A 1004 -24.02 -12.71 38.08
C GLY A 1004 -23.68 -13.99 38.85
N TYR A 1005 -24.31 -15.12 38.53
CA TYR A 1005 -23.93 -16.46 39.00
C TYR A 1005 -23.12 -17.20 37.93
N LEU A 1006 -22.22 -18.07 38.37
CA LEU A 1006 -21.39 -18.93 37.52
C LEU A 1006 -21.83 -20.39 37.62
N GLU A 1007 -22.20 -20.98 36.50
CA GLU A 1007 -22.37 -22.43 36.35
C GLU A 1007 -21.19 -22.99 35.55
N ALA A 1008 -20.30 -23.71 36.24
CA ALA A 1008 -19.13 -24.32 35.61
C ALA A 1008 -19.41 -25.79 35.26
N SER A 1009 -19.22 -26.15 33.98
CA SER A 1009 -19.46 -27.49 33.43
C SER A 1009 -18.22 -28.01 32.68
N GLY A 1010 -18.10 -29.34 32.52
CA GLY A 1010 -16.93 -29.98 31.90
C GLY A 1010 -15.68 -30.10 32.82
N HIS A 1011 -15.85 -29.79 34.10
CA HIS A 1011 -14.78 -29.72 35.10
C HIS A 1011 -14.51 -31.06 35.79
N ASN A 1012 -13.24 -31.43 35.96
CA ASN A 1012 -12.81 -32.48 36.89
C ASN A 1012 -12.37 -31.84 38.22
N TRP A 1013 -13.28 -31.78 39.19
CA TRP A 1013 -12.96 -31.34 40.55
C TRP A 1013 -12.09 -32.38 41.25
N VAL A 1014 -10.76 -32.21 41.24
CA VAL A 1014 -9.86 -33.00 42.07
C VAL A 1014 -9.43 -32.15 43.26
N GLU A 1015 -10.10 -32.32 44.40
CA GLU A 1015 -9.56 -31.89 45.69
C GLU A 1015 -8.44 -32.87 46.12
N GLY A 1016 -7.28 -32.76 45.48
CA GLY A 1016 -6.12 -33.62 45.72
C GLY A 1016 -4.90 -33.21 44.91
N GLN A 1017 -3.69 -33.62 45.32
CA GLN A 1017 -2.48 -33.42 44.51
C GLN A 1017 -2.68 -34.16 43.18
N GLY A 1018 -2.78 -33.39 42.09
CA GLY A 1018 -3.18 -33.85 40.75
C GLY A 1018 -2.65 -35.22 40.38
N SER A 1019 -3.56 -36.09 39.95
CA SER A 1019 -3.32 -37.47 39.52
C SER A 1019 -2.73 -37.58 38.11
N GLY A 1020 -2.58 -36.47 37.39
CA GLY A 1020 -2.02 -36.43 36.04
C GLY A 1020 -0.52 -36.76 35.94
N PRO A 1021 -0.03 -37.03 34.72
CA PRO A 1021 1.36 -37.34 34.45
C PRO A 1021 2.30 -36.22 34.91
N ARG A 1022 3.47 -36.60 35.43
CA ARG A 1022 4.49 -35.65 35.86
C ARG A 1022 5.10 -34.95 34.64
N ILE A 1023 5.41 -33.67 34.80
CA ILE A 1023 6.18 -32.92 33.81
C ILE A 1023 7.61 -33.45 33.88
N ASP A 1024 8.01 -34.29 32.94
CA ASP A 1024 9.39 -34.76 32.82
C ASP A 1024 10.30 -33.60 32.40
N LYS A 1025 11.54 -33.59 32.89
CA LYS A 1025 12.54 -32.58 32.50
C LYS A 1025 12.85 -32.77 31.01
N VAL A 1026 12.29 -31.90 30.17
CA VAL A 1026 12.72 -31.78 28.77
C VAL A 1026 14.14 -31.23 28.80
N ASP A 1027 15.06 -31.91 28.11
CA ASP A 1027 16.42 -31.43 27.90
C ASP A 1027 16.35 -30.05 27.23
N GLU A 1028 16.88 -29.02 27.89
CA GLU A 1028 16.95 -27.67 27.33
C GLU A 1028 17.80 -27.71 26.05
N GLU A 1029 17.18 -27.55 24.89
CA GLU A 1029 17.89 -27.20 23.67
C GLU A 1029 18.49 -25.79 23.85
N GLU A 1030 19.81 -25.72 23.97
CA GLU A 1030 20.60 -24.50 24.13
C GLU A 1030 20.32 -23.53 22.96
N LYS A 1031 19.61 -22.41 23.23
CA LYS A 1031 19.42 -21.32 22.26
C LYS A 1031 20.63 -20.38 22.27
N ASP A 1032 21.07 -19.97 21.07
CA ASP A 1032 22.15 -19.02 20.86
C ASP A 1032 21.86 -17.66 21.52
N VAL A 1033 22.78 -17.18 22.37
CA VAL A 1033 22.68 -15.86 23.02
C VAL A 1033 23.44 -14.83 22.18
N PHE A 1034 22.80 -13.67 21.92
CA PHE A 1034 23.37 -12.57 21.14
C PHE A 1034 23.61 -11.30 21.99
N ASP A 1035 24.59 -10.48 21.63
CA ASP A 1035 24.87 -9.18 22.26
C ASP A 1035 23.88 -8.08 21.82
N ALA A 1036 24.01 -6.87 22.39
CA ALA A 1036 23.17 -5.71 22.09
C ALA A 1036 23.26 -5.22 20.62
N MET A 1037 24.27 -5.68 19.87
CA MET A 1037 24.47 -5.40 18.45
C MET A 1037 24.10 -6.60 17.55
N GLY A 1038 23.62 -7.71 18.12
CA GLY A 1038 23.16 -8.90 17.38
C GLY A 1038 24.23 -9.93 17.06
N ASN A 1039 25.42 -9.89 17.68
CA ASN A 1039 26.49 -10.87 17.48
C ASN A 1039 26.39 -12.04 18.47
N LYS A 1040 26.70 -13.26 18.01
CA LYS A 1040 26.62 -14.50 18.82
C LYS A 1040 27.72 -14.53 19.90
N ILE A 1041 27.34 -14.73 21.16
CA ILE A 1041 28.29 -14.88 22.28
C ILE A 1041 28.54 -16.37 22.54
N GLU A 1042 29.75 -16.85 22.28
CA GLU A 1042 30.15 -18.21 22.63
C GLU A 1042 30.54 -18.29 24.13
N GLN A 1043 29.76 -18.98 24.95
CA GLN A 1043 30.16 -19.30 26.33
C GLN A 1043 31.05 -20.55 26.38
N LYS A 1044 32.23 -20.45 27.00
CA LYS A 1044 33.08 -21.63 27.29
C LYS A 1044 32.48 -22.47 28.42
N LYS A 1045 32.23 -23.76 28.14
CA LYS A 1045 31.66 -24.75 29.06
C LYS A 1045 32.48 -24.93 30.34
N GLY A 1046 31.84 -24.82 31.50
CA GLY A 1046 32.32 -25.41 32.75
C GLY A 1046 31.85 -26.87 32.90
N PRO A 1047 32.51 -27.71 33.72
CA PRO A 1047 32.19 -29.13 33.83
C PRO A 1047 30.79 -29.37 34.44
N LYS A 1048 29.99 -30.21 33.78
CA LYS A 1048 28.65 -30.64 34.25
C LYS A 1048 28.73 -31.25 35.65
N LYS A 1049 28.01 -30.67 36.63
CA LYS A 1049 27.80 -31.31 37.94
C LYS A 1049 26.81 -32.48 37.78
N LEU A 1050 27.25 -33.70 38.12
CA LEU A 1050 26.38 -34.88 38.16
C LEU A 1050 25.21 -34.68 39.15
N SER A 1051 24.03 -35.20 38.79
CA SER A 1051 22.86 -35.16 39.66
C SER A 1051 23.09 -36.02 40.93
N SER A 1052 22.46 -35.65 42.06
CA SER A 1052 22.59 -36.40 43.32
C SER A 1052 22.07 -37.85 43.24
N SER A 1053 21.24 -38.14 42.23
CA SER A 1053 20.75 -39.48 41.89
C SER A 1053 21.85 -40.32 41.26
N ASP A 1054 22.58 -39.73 40.31
CA ASP A 1054 23.63 -40.41 39.56
C ASP A 1054 24.87 -40.62 40.42
N ALA A 1055 25.20 -39.66 41.29
CA ALA A 1055 26.22 -39.83 42.32
C ALA A 1055 25.88 -40.99 43.31
N ARG A 1056 24.59 -41.18 43.64
CA ARG A 1056 24.14 -42.29 44.50
C ARG A 1056 24.19 -43.64 43.78
N LYS A 1057 23.80 -43.69 42.50
CA LYS A 1057 23.91 -44.90 41.66
C LYS A 1057 25.37 -45.28 41.43
N ALA A 1058 26.23 -44.32 41.10
CA ALA A 1058 27.67 -44.53 40.94
C ALA A 1058 28.33 -45.03 42.24
N LYS A 1059 27.97 -44.45 43.39
CA LYS A 1059 28.48 -44.93 44.70
C LYS A 1059 27.99 -46.36 45.02
N LYS A 1060 26.75 -46.70 44.66
CA LYS A 1060 26.18 -48.04 44.85
C LYS A 1060 26.82 -49.07 43.91
N ALA A 1061 27.09 -48.69 42.66
CA ALA A 1061 27.81 -49.50 41.68
C ALA A 1061 29.27 -49.73 42.08
N ARG A 1062 29.95 -48.69 42.61
CA ARG A 1062 31.33 -48.80 43.12
C ARG A 1062 31.42 -49.73 44.33
N MET A 1063 30.45 -49.66 45.25
CA MET A 1063 30.38 -50.59 46.38
C MET A 1063 30.03 -52.03 45.97
N ALA A 1064 29.23 -52.21 44.91
CA ALA A 1064 28.92 -53.53 44.37
C ALA A 1064 30.14 -54.16 43.68
N ARG A 1065 30.88 -53.42 42.85
CA ARG A 1065 32.13 -53.89 42.23
C ARG A 1065 33.21 -54.23 43.26
N LYS A 1066 33.33 -53.42 44.32
CA LYS A 1066 34.26 -53.70 45.44
C LYS A 1066 33.88 -54.96 46.24
N LYS A 1067 32.60 -55.30 46.33
CA LYS A 1067 32.13 -56.57 46.91
C LYS A 1067 32.34 -57.79 46.00
N LEU A 1068 32.49 -57.57 44.69
CA LEU A 1068 32.73 -58.61 43.68
C LEU A 1068 34.22 -58.83 43.36
N GLY A 1069 35.14 -58.12 44.02
CA GLY A 1069 36.59 -58.30 43.86
C GLY A 1069 37.17 -57.78 42.54
N LEU A 1070 36.45 -56.91 41.81
CA LEU A 1070 36.92 -56.31 40.57
C LEU A 1070 37.66 -54.97 40.85
N PRO A 1071 38.75 -54.64 40.12
CA PRO A 1071 39.48 -53.39 40.29
C PRO A 1071 38.61 -52.16 39.95
N SER A 1072 38.89 -51.02 40.60
CA SER A 1072 38.18 -49.76 40.33
C SER A 1072 38.87 -48.97 39.21
N ASP A 1073 38.09 -48.33 38.35
CA ASP A 1073 38.53 -47.59 37.15
C ASP A 1073 39.42 -46.33 37.44
N ASP A 1074 39.97 -46.19 38.65
CA ASP A 1074 40.86 -45.07 39.04
C ASP A 1074 42.36 -45.43 38.89
N GLU A 1075 42.72 -46.56 38.27
CA GLU A 1075 44.14 -46.95 37.98
C GLU A 1075 44.57 -46.75 36.51
N GLU A 1076 43.71 -46.24 35.63
CA GLU A 1076 44.08 -45.90 34.23
C GLU A 1076 44.29 -44.41 33.96
N GLU A 1077 44.25 -43.55 34.98
CA GLU A 1077 44.70 -42.15 34.87
C GLU A 1077 45.75 -41.82 35.94
N LEU A 1078 46.99 -42.26 35.68
CA LEU A 1078 48.23 -41.66 36.19
C LEU A 1078 49.25 -41.52 35.06
#